data_AF-A0A2V8M571-F1
#
_entry.id   AF-A0A2V8M571-F1
#
_cell.length_a   1.000
_cell.length_b   1.000
_cell.length_c   1.000
_cell.angle_alpha   90.00
_cell.angle_beta   90.00
_cell.angle_gamma   90.00
#
_symmetry.space_group_name_H-M   'P 1'
#
loop_
_entity.id
_entity.type
_entity.pdbx_description
1 polymer ?
#
loop_
_entity_poly.entity_id
_entity_poly.type
_entity_poly.pdbx_seq_one_letter_code
_entity_poly.pdbx_strand_id
1 'polypeptide(L)'
;MGVSLNNAGGTFSFISINVDQDASLNKPAKGISLTSTTGTFNILGSGTTAGSGGTIQNVTGRGIEVLGAAATKPTLTIKNLNLTTTAQTNGEPTTANCGITGPSGGNANCSAAIHLNNVNGATLDNVTIDGSNQNGINGLNVIDLKILNSTVKNCGNESGENGVFIQNLSGLNNFLQNSTFQTNKVEQFSFVNWVAGTLGNAANPFNVSNCTFTGKGNGSSAAELPGGDGFFGQVRSTGTAYVSVGGGANSPSHFKSNRSYAAQILTNDTAVGTFIVNGCDFGTLGTTSTYNNSGPSGGPSQGSTLNYTFTNNTIYGSAFGTPANGTAIILSTGTLSSGATLNGTITGNTIGAAGTATSGCNGNCNGITILMNGNGSGPNTCTATISNNNIHRVGANAIQYIGGDQNKVAGSLHINSNTIDNPDFPAACSGTSACGNAINISAETSAGALSPNNSTMCADIGNGGANSISGSWNVFKINLASLRTSTFKVGGWNGAPAGDPRAFIAGNNGVLTADVRATVGSSNQGSFTGDGTVCSPLFFATGGVPSLDWKSSQPSLYLDQFSFNRIRSRSSDLPIASDESVVTATNVVSASLNQKQLDSIVAAAILRWSATGLTQQQIATLQSVKFEASDLSGSYLGEAAGGNRILVDRNAGGNGWFVDANPSSDSSFIHATSATRLYADPRNAPAGHIDLLTAIMHEMGHKLGLDDSYA
;
A
#
# COMPACT_ATOMS: atom_id res chain seq x y z
N MET A 1 8.58 -14.69 40.53
CA MET A 1 7.84 -14.30 39.31
C MET A 1 6.37 -14.55 39.64
N GLY A 2 5.41 -13.94 38.96
CA GLY A 2 3.98 -14.24 39.21
C GLY A 2 3.58 -15.62 38.69
N VAL A 3 3.96 -15.94 37.45
CA VAL A 3 3.73 -17.25 36.82
C VAL A 3 4.98 -17.67 36.04
N SER A 4 5.40 -18.93 36.18
CA SER A 4 6.52 -19.51 35.45
C SER A 4 6.13 -20.88 34.89
N LEU A 5 6.04 -21.00 33.57
CA LEU A 5 5.83 -22.28 32.87
C LEU A 5 7.08 -22.60 32.05
N ASN A 6 7.69 -23.77 32.28
CA ASN A 6 8.90 -24.19 31.59
C ASN A 6 8.71 -25.61 31.02
N ASN A 7 8.97 -25.80 29.73
CA ASN A 7 8.72 -27.07 29.02
C ASN A 7 7.29 -27.60 29.21
N ALA A 8 6.32 -26.69 29.33
CA ALA A 8 4.92 -27.01 29.55
C ALA A 8 4.18 -27.16 28.21
N GLY A 9 3.19 -28.04 28.17
CA GLY A 9 2.29 -28.23 27.03
C GLY A 9 0.83 -28.31 27.46
N GLY A 10 -0.09 -27.86 26.61
CA GLY A 10 -1.54 -27.87 26.87
C GLY A 10 -2.15 -26.47 26.88
N THR A 11 -3.34 -26.34 27.48
CA THR A 11 -4.03 -25.05 27.64
C THR A 11 -3.98 -24.61 29.10
N PHE A 12 -3.41 -23.44 29.35
CA PHE A 12 -3.37 -22.79 30.66
C PHE A 12 -4.26 -21.56 30.64
N SER A 13 -5.32 -21.55 31.44
CA SER A 13 -6.27 -20.43 31.46
C SER A 13 -6.41 -19.85 32.85
N PHE A 14 -6.29 -18.54 32.94
CA PHE A 14 -6.47 -17.75 34.15
C PHE A 14 -7.60 -16.75 33.94
N ILE A 15 -8.38 -16.48 34.99
CA ILE A 15 -9.35 -15.38 34.97
C ILE A 15 -8.60 -14.06 35.15
N SER A 16 -7.72 -13.98 36.16
CA SER A 16 -6.95 -12.78 36.47
C SER A 16 -5.57 -13.16 37.02
N ILE A 17 -4.55 -12.35 36.73
CA ILE A 17 -3.20 -12.47 37.31
C ILE A 17 -2.77 -11.09 37.82
N ASN A 18 -2.40 -11.01 39.10
CA ASN A 18 -1.85 -9.80 39.69
C ASN A 18 -0.40 -10.01 40.12
N VAL A 19 0.48 -9.11 39.72
CA VAL A 19 1.89 -9.10 40.11
C VAL A 19 2.27 -7.65 40.43
N ASP A 20 2.78 -7.43 41.63
CA ASP A 20 3.35 -6.14 42.02
C ASP A 20 4.73 -6.39 42.65
N GLN A 21 5.76 -5.73 42.12
CA GLN A 21 7.09 -5.80 42.71
C GLN A 21 7.19 -4.81 43.88
N ASP A 22 7.21 -5.34 45.08
CA ASP A 22 7.72 -4.61 46.24
C ASP A 22 9.26 -4.65 46.22
N ALA A 23 9.88 -3.51 45.89
CA ALA A 23 11.33 -3.34 45.82
C ALA A 23 12.04 -3.60 47.18
N SER A 24 11.31 -3.55 48.30
CA SER A 24 11.86 -3.82 49.64
C SER A 24 12.04 -5.31 49.97
N LEU A 25 11.53 -6.21 49.12
CA LEU A 25 11.43 -7.65 49.43
C LEU A 25 12.19 -8.60 48.47
N ASN A 26 13.09 -8.10 47.60
CA ASN A 26 13.83 -8.95 46.63
C ASN A 26 12.90 -9.87 45.79
N LYS A 27 11.73 -9.35 45.42
CA LYS A 27 10.71 -10.02 44.61
C LYS A 27 10.95 -9.76 43.11
N PRO A 28 10.30 -10.54 42.21
CA PRO A 28 10.91 -11.05 40.99
C PRO A 28 11.06 -10.06 39.85
N ALA A 29 12.17 -10.18 39.12
CA ALA A 29 12.48 -9.37 37.94
C ALA A 29 11.54 -9.59 36.73
N LYS A 30 10.56 -10.50 36.79
CA LYS A 30 9.62 -10.79 35.68
C LYS A 30 8.22 -11.07 36.23
N GLY A 31 7.19 -10.69 35.47
CA GLY A 31 5.79 -10.94 35.81
C GLY A 31 5.35 -12.36 35.45
N ILE A 32 5.18 -12.64 34.16
CA ILE A 32 4.86 -13.98 33.62
C ILE A 32 6.01 -14.42 32.71
N SER A 33 6.44 -15.68 32.83
CA SER A 33 7.44 -16.27 31.93
C SER A 33 6.98 -17.62 31.42
N LEU A 34 6.91 -17.75 30.10
CA LEU A 34 6.64 -19.00 29.39
C LEU A 34 7.89 -19.38 28.61
N THR A 35 8.61 -20.42 29.01
CA THR A 35 9.86 -20.85 28.34
C THR A 35 9.70 -22.24 27.76
N SER A 36 10.08 -22.40 26.49
CA SER A 36 9.91 -23.66 25.74
C SER A 36 8.49 -24.22 25.84
N THR A 37 7.50 -23.34 26.00
CA THR A 37 6.10 -23.72 26.19
C THR A 37 5.46 -24.00 24.84
N THR A 38 4.59 -25.00 24.83
CA THR A 38 3.76 -25.40 23.68
C THR A 38 2.28 -25.27 24.05
N GLY A 39 1.40 -25.15 23.07
CA GLY A 39 -0.05 -25.01 23.33
C GLY A 39 -0.50 -23.57 23.55
N THR A 40 -1.43 -23.34 24.49
CA THR A 40 -2.16 -22.07 24.61
C THR A 40 -2.08 -21.51 26.03
N PHE A 41 -1.78 -20.22 26.15
CA PHE A 41 -1.87 -19.48 27.41
C PHE A 41 -2.95 -18.40 27.32
N ASN A 42 -3.84 -18.36 28.30
CA ASN A 42 -4.97 -17.44 28.32
C ASN A 42 -5.06 -16.67 29.64
N ILE A 43 -5.31 -15.37 29.54
CA ILE A 43 -5.89 -14.52 30.59
C ILE A 43 -7.22 -14.00 30.04
N LEU A 44 -8.33 -14.39 30.65
CA LEU A 44 -9.67 -14.19 30.07
C LEU A 44 -10.38 -12.94 30.63
N GLY A 45 -10.01 -12.49 31.82
CA GLY A 45 -10.75 -11.47 32.56
C GLY A 45 -12.07 -11.98 33.14
N SER A 46 -12.56 -11.32 34.20
CA SER A 46 -13.88 -11.60 34.79
C SER A 46 -15.01 -10.75 34.19
N GLY A 47 -14.70 -9.82 33.28
CA GLY A 47 -15.68 -8.90 32.67
C GLY A 47 -15.16 -8.22 31.40
N THR A 48 -15.78 -7.09 31.02
CA THR A 48 -15.43 -6.31 29.82
C THR A 48 -14.59 -5.05 30.12
N THR A 49 -14.34 -4.76 31.39
CA THR A 49 -13.53 -3.62 31.84
C THR A 49 -12.04 -3.95 31.88
N ALA A 50 -11.21 -3.01 31.43
CA ALA A 50 -9.76 -3.09 31.56
C ALA A 50 -9.36 -3.25 33.04
N GLY A 51 -8.40 -4.13 33.31
CA GLY A 51 -7.97 -4.54 34.66
C GLY A 51 -8.70 -5.76 35.22
N SER A 52 -9.80 -6.23 34.63
CA SER A 52 -10.48 -7.46 35.09
C SER A 52 -9.68 -8.74 34.84
N GLY A 53 -8.69 -8.70 33.94
CA GLY A 53 -7.65 -9.72 33.75
C GLY A 53 -6.49 -9.60 34.74
N GLY A 54 -6.52 -8.59 35.62
CA GLY A 54 -5.51 -8.29 36.64
C GLY A 54 -4.56 -7.17 36.24
N THR A 55 -3.55 -6.95 37.08
CA THR A 55 -2.53 -5.92 36.91
C THR A 55 -1.13 -6.48 37.16
N ILE A 56 -0.22 -6.27 36.23
CA ILE A 56 1.22 -6.51 36.39
C ILE A 56 1.90 -5.16 36.49
N GLN A 57 2.56 -4.88 37.61
CA GLN A 57 3.15 -3.57 37.87
C GLN A 57 4.49 -3.60 38.59
N ASN A 58 5.25 -2.51 38.41
CA ASN A 58 6.54 -2.25 39.05
C ASN A 58 7.64 -3.29 38.77
N VAL A 59 7.47 -4.13 37.75
CA VAL A 59 8.43 -5.21 37.43
C VAL A 59 9.66 -4.66 36.72
N THR A 60 10.86 -4.92 37.25
CA THR A 60 12.12 -4.40 36.67
C THR A 60 12.44 -4.98 35.29
N GLY A 61 12.21 -6.26 35.05
CA GLY A 61 12.34 -6.89 33.73
C GLY A 61 10.99 -7.04 33.03
N ARG A 62 10.91 -7.97 32.08
CA ARG A 62 9.73 -8.17 31.22
C ARG A 62 8.46 -8.43 32.03
N GLY A 63 7.38 -7.72 31.69
CA GLY A 63 6.07 -7.92 32.31
C GLY A 63 5.52 -9.31 31.98
N ILE A 64 5.39 -9.60 30.69
CA ILE A 64 5.08 -10.94 30.15
C ILE A 64 6.17 -11.31 29.17
N GLU A 65 6.73 -12.50 29.33
CA GLU A 65 7.72 -13.07 28.43
C GLU A 65 7.22 -14.42 27.91
N VAL A 66 7.19 -14.55 26.58
CA VAL A 66 6.92 -15.80 25.88
C VAL A 66 8.11 -16.15 25.00
N LEU A 67 8.86 -17.17 25.41
CA LEU A 67 9.96 -17.77 24.66
C LEU A 67 9.48 -19.13 24.13
N GLY A 68 8.76 -19.08 23.00
CA GLY A 68 8.19 -20.25 22.35
C GLY A 68 9.25 -21.18 21.77
N ALA A 69 8.96 -22.48 21.78
CA ALA A 69 9.76 -23.45 21.05
C ALA A 69 9.56 -23.22 19.54
N ALA A 70 10.65 -23.03 18.79
CA ALA A 70 10.61 -22.62 17.38
C ALA A 70 9.76 -23.54 16.49
N ALA A 71 9.72 -24.85 16.79
CA ALA A 71 8.99 -25.84 16.01
C ALA A 71 7.47 -25.84 16.25
N THR A 72 7.02 -25.46 17.44
CA THR A 72 5.61 -25.64 17.85
C THR A 72 4.88 -24.35 18.16
N LYS A 73 5.61 -23.27 18.48
CA LYS A 73 5.16 -21.89 18.71
C LYS A 73 3.83 -21.76 19.49
N PRO A 74 3.84 -21.36 20.77
CA PRO A 74 2.61 -21.24 21.54
C PRO A 74 1.67 -20.16 20.97
N THR A 75 0.41 -20.27 21.37
CA THR A 75 -0.64 -19.27 21.15
C THR A 75 -0.94 -18.55 22.47
N LEU A 76 -1.37 -17.29 22.39
CA LEU A 76 -1.61 -16.43 23.54
C LEU A 76 -2.90 -15.64 23.35
N THR A 77 -3.78 -15.65 24.35
CA THR A 77 -4.90 -14.71 24.44
C THR A 77 -4.84 -13.97 25.78
N ILE A 78 -4.63 -12.66 25.75
CA ILE A 78 -4.64 -11.81 26.94
C ILE A 78 -5.79 -10.84 26.81
N LYS A 79 -6.70 -10.86 27.78
CA LYS A 79 -7.83 -9.96 27.86
C LYS A 79 -7.79 -9.10 29.10
N ASN A 80 -8.19 -7.83 28.96
CA ASN A 80 -8.50 -6.95 30.08
C ASN A 80 -7.35 -6.77 31.09
N LEU A 81 -6.10 -6.85 30.66
CA LEU A 81 -4.93 -6.81 31.54
C LEU A 81 -4.30 -5.41 31.56
N ASN A 82 -3.89 -4.95 32.74
CA ASN A 82 -3.07 -3.75 32.88
C ASN A 82 -1.60 -4.13 33.09
N LEU A 83 -0.69 -3.52 32.33
CA LEU A 83 0.74 -3.53 32.56
C LEU A 83 1.22 -2.10 32.79
N THR A 84 1.68 -1.79 34.00
CA THR A 84 2.12 -0.43 34.35
C THR A 84 3.52 -0.46 34.94
N THR A 85 4.43 0.40 34.47
CA THR A 85 5.80 0.46 35.02
C THR A 85 6.49 -0.92 34.99
N THR A 86 6.41 -1.62 33.86
CA THR A 86 7.09 -2.91 33.64
C THR A 86 8.31 -2.71 32.74
N ALA A 87 9.26 -3.65 32.69
CA ALA A 87 10.48 -3.50 31.89
C ALA A 87 11.24 -2.18 32.19
N GLN A 88 11.48 -1.92 33.47
CA GLN A 88 12.20 -0.74 33.97
C GLN A 88 13.74 -0.86 33.81
N THR A 89 14.23 -1.98 33.31
CA THR A 89 15.63 -2.17 32.95
C THR A 89 15.71 -2.60 31.49
N ASN A 90 16.58 -1.93 30.73
CA ASN A 90 16.82 -2.25 29.34
C ASN A 90 17.50 -3.61 29.25
N GLY A 91 16.96 -4.47 28.39
CA GLY A 91 17.47 -5.83 28.22
C GLY A 91 18.71 -5.86 27.32
N GLU A 92 18.90 -4.82 26.52
CA GLU A 92 20.03 -4.60 25.63
C GLU A 92 20.52 -3.15 25.84
N PRO A 93 21.82 -2.93 26.16
CA PRO A 93 22.38 -1.58 26.42
C PRO A 93 22.61 -0.73 25.15
N THR A 94 22.64 -1.35 23.98
CA THR A 94 22.73 -0.74 22.66
C THR A 94 21.33 -0.54 22.08
N THR A 95 21.02 0.71 21.77
CA THR A 95 19.75 1.13 21.16
C THR A 95 19.52 0.53 19.77
N ALA A 96 20.59 0.05 19.10
CA ALA A 96 20.52 -0.42 17.72
C ALA A 96 19.67 -1.69 17.55
N ASN A 97 19.67 -2.60 18.51
CA ASN A 97 19.06 -3.93 18.38
C ASN A 97 17.55 -3.95 18.72
N CYS A 98 17.04 -2.95 19.43
CA CYS A 98 15.67 -2.94 19.93
C CYS A 98 14.71 -2.04 19.16
N GLY A 99 15.14 -1.56 17.99
CA GLY A 99 14.36 -0.74 17.07
C GLY A 99 14.56 -1.13 15.61
N ILE A 100 14.08 -0.27 14.71
CA ILE A 100 14.05 -0.51 13.26
C ILE A 100 15.44 -0.68 12.61
N THR A 101 16.51 -0.28 13.29
CA THR A 101 17.90 -0.44 12.84
C THR A 101 18.52 -1.79 13.21
N GLY A 102 17.81 -2.65 13.92
CA GLY A 102 18.33 -3.90 14.45
C GLY A 102 18.70 -4.90 13.36
N PRO A 103 19.78 -5.70 13.54
CA PRO A 103 20.19 -6.71 12.57
C PRO A 103 19.17 -7.85 12.48
N SER A 104 19.21 -8.62 11.39
CA SER A 104 18.23 -9.68 11.06
C SER A 104 17.95 -10.75 12.12
N GLY A 105 18.86 -10.93 13.09
CA GLY A 105 18.75 -11.93 14.15
C GLY A 105 18.55 -11.38 15.56
N GLY A 106 18.36 -10.07 15.76
CA GLY A 106 18.64 -9.46 17.05
C GLY A 106 17.66 -8.41 17.54
N ASN A 107 16.54 -8.84 18.13
CA ASN A 107 15.81 -8.13 19.19
C ASN A 107 15.39 -9.07 20.36
N ALA A 108 15.94 -10.29 20.41
CA ALA A 108 15.60 -11.31 21.40
C ALA A 108 15.99 -10.93 22.83
N ASN A 109 16.98 -10.04 22.99
CA ASN A 109 17.45 -9.54 24.29
C ASN A 109 16.66 -8.32 24.78
N CYS A 110 15.85 -7.70 23.92
CA CYS A 110 15.11 -6.47 24.27
C CYS A 110 14.09 -6.72 25.37
N SER A 111 14.06 -5.86 26.37
CA SER A 111 13.03 -5.82 27.39
C SER A 111 11.76 -5.20 26.83
N ALA A 112 10.61 -5.61 27.38
CA ALA A 112 9.32 -5.02 27.03
C ALA A 112 8.26 -5.34 28.08
N ALA A 113 7.17 -4.57 28.11
CA ALA A 113 6.01 -4.94 28.91
C ALA A 113 5.47 -6.30 28.46
N ILE A 114 5.40 -6.54 27.14
CA ILE A 114 5.13 -7.86 26.57
C ILE A 114 6.23 -8.21 25.56
N HIS A 115 6.95 -9.30 25.80
CA HIS A 115 7.98 -9.84 24.91
C HIS A 115 7.51 -11.18 24.32
N LEU A 116 7.41 -11.25 23.00
CA LEU A 116 6.98 -12.41 22.23
C LEU A 116 8.13 -12.92 21.37
N ASN A 117 8.52 -14.17 21.52
CA ASN A 117 9.52 -14.81 20.69
C ASN A 117 9.01 -16.18 20.24
N ASN A 118 8.94 -16.40 18.92
CA ASN A 118 8.40 -17.60 18.29
C ASN A 118 6.96 -17.91 18.74
N VAL A 119 6.04 -16.98 18.51
CA VAL A 119 4.61 -17.11 18.86
C VAL A 119 3.78 -17.21 17.59
N ASN A 120 2.76 -18.07 17.59
CA ASN A 120 1.85 -18.26 16.45
C ASN A 120 0.41 -18.05 16.90
N GLY A 121 -0.08 -16.83 16.80
CA GLY A 121 -1.38 -16.42 17.31
C GLY A 121 -1.27 -15.74 18.67
N ALA A 122 -1.02 -14.43 18.67
CA ALA A 122 -1.06 -13.61 19.88
C ALA A 122 -2.23 -12.64 19.79
N THR A 123 -3.21 -12.75 20.69
CA THR A 123 -4.34 -11.83 20.78
C THR A 123 -4.25 -11.04 22.08
N LEU A 124 -4.11 -9.72 21.95
CA LEU A 124 -4.19 -8.76 23.04
C LEU A 124 -5.49 -7.98 22.87
N ASP A 125 -6.45 -8.17 23.77
CA ASP A 125 -7.80 -7.61 23.67
C ASP A 125 -8.12 -6.81 24.94
N ASN A 126 -8.32 -5.50 24.80
CA ASN A 126 -8.50 -4.59 25.93
C ASN A 126 -7.33 -4.61 26.93
N VAL A 127 -6.11 -4.64 26.42
CA VAL A 127 -4.87 -4.59 27.22
C VAL A 127 -4.37 -3.15 27.30
N THR A 128 -4.02 -2.69 28.50
CA THR A 128 -3.39 -1.38 28.70
C THR A 128 -1.93 -1.56 29.08
N ILE A 129 -1.02 -1.00 28.28
CA ILE A 129 0.40 -0.88 28.58
C ILE A 129 0.69 0.61 28.80
N ASP A 130 1.12 0.96 30.01
CA ASP A 130 1.45 2.33 30.40
C ASP A 130 2.81 2.35 31.09
N GLY A 131 3.84 2.71 30.32
CA GLY A 131 5.20 2.84 30.84
C GLY A 131 6.05 1.56 30.75
N SER A 132 7.14 1.69 30.00
CA SER A 132 8.30 0.79 30.00
C SER A 132 9.56 1.60 29.71
N ASN A 133 10.70 1.19 30.24
CA ASN A 133 11.95 1.86 29.87
C ASN A 133 12.41 1.45 28.47
N GLN A 134 12.09 0.24 28.00
CA GLN A 134 12.31 -0.16 26.60
C GLN A 134 10.97 -0.24 25.83
N ASN A 135 10.78 -1.23 24.95
CA ASN A 135 9.59 -1.34 24.11
C ASN A 135 8.31 -1.63 24.92
N GLY A 136 7.15 -1.14 24.49
CA GLY A 136 5.89 -1.58 25.07
C GLY A 136 5.62 -3.04 24.76
N ILE A 137 5.65 -3.38 23.46
CA ILE A 137 5.57 -4.74 22.95
C ILE A 137 6.78 -5.00 22.06
N ASN A 138 7.53 -6.07 22.34
CA ASN A 138 8.63 -6.53 21.49
C ASN A 138 8.31 -7.91 20.95
N GLY A 139 8.50 -8.14 19.65
CA GLY A 139 8.23 -9.41 18.98
C GLY A 139 9.39 -9.90 18.11
N LEU A 140 9.65 -11.21 18.13
CA LEU A 140 10.55 -11.91 17.20
C LEU A 140 9.85 -13.14 16.62
N ASN A 141 9.75 -13.22 15.29
CA ASN A 141 9.12 -14.34 14.58
C ASN A 141 7.68 -14.62 15.02
N VAL A 142 6.88 -13.55 15.13
CA VAL A 142 5.47 -13.59 15.50
C VAL A 142 4.62 -13.83 14.26
N ILE A 143 3.70 -14.80 14.35
CA ILE A 143 2.71 -15.10 13.32
C ILE A 143 1.34 -14.72 13.86
N ASP A 144 0.48 -14.11 13.05
CA ASP A 144 -0.93 -13.80 13.37
C ASP A 144 -1.11 -13.01 14.68
N LEU A 145 -0.56 -11.79 14.72
CA LEU A 145 -0.68 -10.85 15.84
C LEU A 145 -2.00 -10.05 15.75
N LYS A 146 -2.73 -9.99 16.86
CA LYS A 146 -3.96 -9.20 17.03
C LYS A 146 -3.83 -8.28 18.23
N ILE A 147 -3.98 -6.98 18.02
CA ILE A 147 -4.08 -5.97 19.07
C ILE A 147 -5.43 -5.27 18.90
N LEU A 148 -6.33 -5.54 19.83
CA LEU A 148 -7.74 -5.17 19.75
C LEU A 148 -8.09 -4.35 21.00
N ASN A 149 -8.81 -3.25 20.83
CA ASN A 149 -9.34 -2.43 21.93
C ASN A 149 -8.27 -2.00 22.96
N SER A 150 -7.00 -1.97 22.57
CA SER A 150 -5.86 -1.90 23.51
C SER A 150 -5.18 -0.55 23.47
N THR A 151 -4.46 -0.20 24.53
CA THR A 151 -3.70 1.04 24.62
C THR A 151 -2.23 0.74 24.91
N VAL A 152 -1.31 1.32 24.14
CA VAL A 152 0.14 1.27 24.38
C VAL A 152 0.69 2.69 24.43
N LYS A 153 1.15 3.11 25.60
CA LYS A 153 1.61 4.48 25.80
C LYS A 153 2.76 4.62 26.77
N ASN A 154 3.47 5.75 26.65
CA ASN A 154 4.60 6.13 27.50
C ASN A 154 5.74 5.10 27.53
N CYS A 155 5.90 4.32 26.45
CA CYS A 155 6.96 3.32 26.35
C CYS A 155 8.24 3.89 25.73
N GLY A 156 9.39 3.43 26.21
CA GLY A 156 10.73 3.79 25.75
C GLY A 156 11.27 5.04 26.47
N ASN A 157 12.56 5.03 26.78
CA ASN A 157 13.29 6.14 27.37
C ASN A 157 14.46 6.61 26.48
N GLU A 158 14.88 5.82 25.50
CA GLU A 158 16.05 6.02 24.65
C GLU A 158 15.72 5.92 23.15
N SER A 159 16.70 6.24 22.31
CA SER A 159 16.51 6.18 20.86
C SER A 159 16.25 4.73 20.40
N GLY A 160 15.42 4.53 19.38
CA GLY A 160 15.11 3.21 18.81
C GLY A 160 14.04 2.42 19.59
N GLU A 161 13.51 2.95 20.69
CA GLU A 161 12.52 2.26 21.51
C GLU A 161 11.09 2.69 21.18
N ASN A 162 10.22 1.70 21.01
CA ASN A 162 8.94 1.83 20.34
C ASN A 162 7.77 1.48 21.25
N GLY A 163 6.59 1.96 20.88
CA GLY A 163 5.35 1.44 21.46
C GLY A 163 5.25 -0.06 21.18
N VAL A 164 5.33 -0.42 19.90
CA VAL A 164 5.38 -1.80 19.43
C VAL A 164 6.49 -1.96 18.41
N PHE A 165 7.34 -2.95 18.57
CA PHE A 165 8.33 -3.35 17.56
C PHE A 165 8.31 -4.86 17.35
N ILE A 166 8.03 -5.29 16.11
CA ILE A 166 8.03 -6.71 15.73
C ILE A 166 9.04 -6.97 14.62
N GLN A 167 9.96 -7.88 14.86
CA GLN A 167 10.85 -8.43 13.86
C GLN A 167 10.27 -9.71 13.27
N ASN A 168 10.21 -9.80 11.95
CA ASN A 168 9.67 -10.94 11.20
C ASN A 168 8.21 -11.26 11.56
N LEU A 169 7.33 -10.26 11.46
CA LEU A 169 5.89 -10.42 11.55
C LEU A 169 5.35 -11.09 10.28
N SER A 170 4.53 -12.12 10.42
CA SER A 170 3.99 -12.86 9.27
C SER A 170 2.60 -13.43 9.57
N GLY A 171 2.03 -14.16 8.61
CA GLY A 171 0.71 -14.78 8.72
C GLY A 171 -0.38 -13.96 8.05
N LEU A 172 -1.59 -14.52 8.05
CA LEU A 172 -2.74 -13.99 7.32
C LEU A 172 -3.79 -13.37 8.23
N ASN A 173 -3.67 -13.54 9.55
CA ASN A 173 -4.67 -13.10 10.53
C ASN A 173 -4.12 -12.00 11.44
N ASN A 174 -3.47 -11.00 10.84
CA ASN A 174 -2.90 -9.86 11.56
C ASN A 174 -3.91 -8.70 11.64
N PHE A 175 -4.14 -8.17 12.84
CA PHE A 175 -5.13 -7.11 13.08
C PHE A 175 -4.66 -6.09 14.11
N LEU A 176 -4.75 -4.81 13.78
CA LEU A 176 -4.83 -3.73 14.77
C LEU A 176 -6.22 -3.12 14.67
N GLN A 177 -6.98 -3.13 15.76
CA GLN A 177 -8.35 -2.61 15.73
C GLN A 177 -8.71 -1.88 17.01
N ASN A 178 -9.40 -0.75 16.89
CA ASN A 178 -9.93 0.02 18.03
C ASN A 178 -8.85 0.36 19.08
N SER A 179 -7.60 0.50 18.66
CA SER A 179 -6.45 0.54 19.57
C SER A 179 -5.72 1.88 19.48
N THR A 180 -5.14 2.31 20.60
CA THR A 180 -4.43 3.59 20.72
C THR A 180 -2.96 3.35 21.01
N PHE A 181 -2.09 3.95 20.20
CA PHE A 181 -0.64 3.95 20.35
C PHE A 181 -0.21 5.40 20.46
N GLN A 182 0.25 5.84 21.64
CA GLN A 182 0.53 7.25 21.85
C GLN A 182 1.71 7.50 22.77
N THR A 183 2.34 8.67 22.60
CA THR A 183 3.39 9.19 23.50
C THR A 183 4.56 8.23 23.73
N ASN A 184 4.73 7.23 22.86
CA ASN A 184 5.88 6.34 22.85
C ASN A 184 7.10 7.09 22.32
N LYS A 185 8.29 6.62 22.69
CA LYS A 185 9.55 7.35 22.49
C LYS A 185 9.89 7.58 21.03
N VAL A 186 9.81 6.55 20.17
CA VAL A 186 10.07 6.69 18.74
C VAL A 186 8.82 6.29 17.93
N GLU A 187 8.74 5.07 17.38
CA GLU A 187 7.57 4.65 16.60
C GLU A 187 6.39 4.27 17.50
N GLN A 188 5.17 4.58 17.06
CA GLN A 188 3.98 4.11 17.79
C GLN A 188 3.73 2.63 17.51
N PHE A 189 3.87 2.21 16.25
CA PHE A 189 3.91 0.80 15.84
C PHE A 189 4.92 0.61 14.70
N SER A 190 5.79 -0.39 14.82
CA SER A 190 6.73 -0.74 13.76
C SER A 190 6.92 -2.24 13.58
N PHE A 191 7.15 -2.66 12.33
CA PHE A 191 7.66 -3.99 12.03
C PHE A 191 8.77 -3.97 10.98
N VAL A 192 9.71 -4.91 11.08
CA VAL A 192 10.76 -5.15 10.08
C VAL A 192 10.88 -6.64 9.79
N ASN A 193 10.58 -7.02 8.55
CA ASN A 193 10.67 -8.40 8.07
C ASN A 193 11.98 -8.59 7.31
N TRP A 194 12.99 -9.09 8.01
CA TRP A 194 14.34 -9.30 7.47
C TRP A 194 14.47 -10.54 6.60
N VAL A 195 13.67 -11.56 6.91
CA VAL A 195 13.68 -12.84 6.20
C VAL A 195 12.46 -12.96 5.31
N ALA A 196 12.56 -13.82 4.30
CA ALA A 196 11.43 -14.16 3.45
C ALA A 196 10.25 -14.68 4.28
N GLY A 197 9.05 -14.20 3.95
CA GLY A 197 7.80 -14.54 4.61
C GLY A 197 6.64 -13.76 4.02
N THR A 198 5.42 -14.15 4.39
CA THR A 198 4.20 -13.50 3.90
C THR A 198 3.47 -12.85 5.06
N LEU A 199 3.19 -11.55 4.92
CA LEU A 199 2.37 -10.76 5.84
C LEU A 199 1.09 -10.33 5.12
N GLY A 200 0.02 -11.10 5.30
CA GLY A 200 -1.25 -10.86 4.65
C GLY A 200 -1.25 -11.14 3.14
N ASN A 201 -2.43 -11.08 2.55
CA ASN A 201 -2.67 -11.14 1.10
C ASN A 201 -3.91 -10.32 0.75
N ALA A 202 -4.33 -10.32 -0.53
CA ALA A 202 -5.49 -9.54 -0.98
C ALA A 202 -6.81 -9.91 -0.27
N ALA A 203 -6.96 -11.17 0.15
CA ALA A 203 -8.15 -11.64 0.85
C ALA A 203 -8.13 -11.28 2.34
N ASN A 204 -6.95 -11.41 2.94
CA ASN A 204 -6.71 -11.23 4.37
C ASN A 204 -5.48 -10.32 4.52
N PRO A 205 -5.65 -9.00 4.32
CA PRO A 205 -4.57 -8.05 4.53
C PRO A 205 -4.20 -8.00 6.02
N PHE A 206 -2.99 -7.56 6.34
CA PHE A 206 -2.75 -7.00 7.67
C PHE A 206 -3.62 -5.75 7.82
N ASN A 207 -4.68 -5.86 8.61
CA ASN A 207 -5.73 -4.86 8.71
C ASN A 207 -5.51 -3.95 9.92
N VAL A 208 -5.49 -2.63 9.70
CA VAL A 208 -5.34 -1.59 10.73
C VAL A 208 -6.55 -0.66 10.66
N SER A 209 -7.54 -0.83 11.53
CA SER A 209 -8.83 -0.12 11.45
C SER A 209 -9.21 0.54 12.77
N ASN A 210 -9.76 1.77 12.70
CA ASN A 210 -10.18 2.53 13.89
C ASN A 210 -9.06 2.63 14.95
N CYS A 211 -7.82 2.81 14.52
CA CYS A 211 -6.67 2.97 15.41
C CYS A 211 -6.24 4.44 15.51
N THR A 212 -5.69 4.82 16.66
CA THR A 212 -5.10 6.16 16.85
C THR A 212 -3.60 6.05 17.09
N PHE A 213 -2.80 6.76 16.29
CA PHE A 213 -1.35 6.83 16.39
C PHE A 213 -0.91 8.27 16.66
N THR A 214 -0.51 8.56 17.90
CA THR A 214 -0.15 9.92 18.33
C THR A 214 1.30 10.01 18.81
N GLY A 215 2.16 10.63 18.00
CA GLY A 215 3.55 10.89 18.36
C GLY A 215 3.74 12.00 19.41
N LYS A 216 4.98 12.29 19.78
CA LYS A 216 5.34 13.37 20.73
C LYS A 216 5.40 14.77 20.11
N GLY A 217 5.06 14.89 18.82
CA GLY A 217 5.11 16.14 18.07
C GLY A 217 6.48 16.44 17.46
N ASN A 218 6.50 17.48 16.63
CA ASN A 218 7.66 17.88 15.82
C ASN A 218 8.66 18.78 16.59
N GLY A 219 8.50 18.89 17.91
CA GLY A 219 9.29 19.77 18.79
C GLY A 219 10.42 19.08 19.54
N SER A 220 10.69 17.79 19.31
CA SER A 220 11.86 17.13 19.91
C SER A 220 13.14 17.53 19.21
N SER A 221 14.21 17.74 19.98
CA SER A 221 15.49 18.23 19.48
C SER A 221 16.09 17.24 18.45
N ALA A 222 16.91 17.76 17.53
CA ALA A 222 17.66 16.97 16.53
C ALA A 222 18.57 15.87 17.11
N ALA A 223 18.65 15.74 18.45
CA ALA A 223 19.39 14.71 19.15
C ALA A 223 18.63 13.37 19.26
N GLU A 224 17.32 13.33 18.96
CA GLU A 224 16.60 12.06 18.81
C GLU A 224 16.78 11.51 17.39
N LEU A 225 17.27 10.26 17.26
CA LEU A 225 17.53 9.56 15.98
C LEU A 225 16.40 9.76 14.96
N PRO A 226 16.64 9.67 13.64
CA PRO A 226 15.56 9.66 12.65
C PRO A 226 14.53 8.56 12.94
N GLY A 227 13.25 8.83 12.67
CA GLY A 227 12.12 7.94 12.97
C GLY A 227 10.92 8.69 13.55
N GLY A 228 10.09 8.02 14.34
CA GLY A 228 8.94 8.66 14.99
C GLY A 228 7.66 8.59 14.18
N ASP A 229 7.51 7.49 13.44
CA ASP A 229 6.35 7.25 12.62
C ASP A 229 5.15 6.79 13.47
N GLY A 230 3.94 7.09 13.00
CA GLY A 230 2.73 6.51 13.58
C GLY A 230 2.68 5.01 13.33
N PHE A 231 2.79 4.63 12.07
CA PHE A 231 2.84 3.23 11.63
C PHE A 231 3.98 3.05 10.64
N PHE A 232 4.93 2.16 10.95
CA PHE A 232 6.06 1.84 10.08
C PHE A 232 6.10 0.35 9.75
N GLY A 233 6.39 0.04 8.49
CA GLY A 233 6.64 -1.33 8.06
C GLY A 233 7.77 -1.40 7.05
N GLN A 234 8.60 -2.42 7.18
CA GLN A 234 9.65 -2.72 6.21
C GLN A 234 9.62 -4.20 5.82
N VAL A 235 9.64 -4.47 4.52
CA VAL A 235 9.65 -5.82 3.95
C VAL A 235 10.91 -6.02 3.13
N ARG A 236 11.63 -7.10 3.38
CA ARG A 236 12.94 -7.37 2.78
C ARG A 236 13.01 -8.77 2.17
N SER A 237 14.19 -9.11 1.63
CA SER A 237 14.46 -10.38 0.97
C SER A 237 13.44 -10.64 -0.16
N THR A 238 12.97 -11.86 -0.31
CA THR A 238 11.86 -12.25 -1.21
C THR A 238 10.49 -12.20 -0.51
N GLY A 239 10.37 -11.44 0.57
CA GLY A 239 9.15 -11.37 1.37
C GLY A 239 8.00 -10.66 0.66
N THR A 240 6.78 -10.97 1.07
CA THR A 240 5.56 -10.32 0.60
C THR A 240 4.78 -9.69 1.75
N ALA A 241 4.19 -8.52 1.52
CA ALA A 241 3.24 -7.93 2.46
C ALA A 241 2.06 -7.30 1.76
N TYR A 242 0.89 -7.45 2.37
CA TYR A 242 -0.34 -6.76 2.00
C TYR A 242 -0.89 -6.08 3.25
N VAL A 243 -0.72 -4.77 3.33
CA VAL A 243 -1.10 -3.96 4.49
C VAL A 243 -2.22 -3.01 4.10
N SER A 244 -3.29 -2.99 4.89
CA SER A 244 -4.44 -2.10 4.70
C SER A 244 -4.69 -1.31 5.97
N VAL A 245 -4.61 0.01 5.85
CA VAL A 245 -4.82 0.98 6.92
C VAL A 245 -6.07 1.80 6.63
N GLY A 246 -6.97 1.86 7.60
CA GLY A 246 -8.30 2.42 7.49
C GLY A 246 -9.32 1.42 6.96
N GLY A 247 -10.40 1.94 6.38
CA GLY A 247 -11.47 1.13 5.78
C GLY A 247 -12.84 1.77 5.89
N GLY A 248 -13.43 2.14 4.75
CA GLY A 248 -14.80 2.70 4.66
C GLY A 248 -15.04 3.94 5.52
N ALA A 249 -16.22 4.56 5.41
CA ALA A 249 -16.55 5.78 6.16
C ALA A 249 -16.62 5.61 7.70
N ASN A 250 -16.60 4.36 8.21
CA ASN A 250 -16.92 4.04 9.61
C ASN A 250 -15.76 3.45 10.42
N SER A 251 -14.56 3.28 9.84
CA SER A 251 -13.39 2.77 10.56
C SER A 251 -12.10 3.55 10.26
N PRO A 252 -12.12 4.91 10.25
CA PRO A 252 -10.93 5.70 9.96
C PRO A 252 -9.84 5.45 11.00
N SER A 253 -8.59 5.32 10.55
CA SER A 253 -7.43 5.40 11.47
C SER A 253 -6.92 6.84 11.51
N HIS A 254 -6.47 7.28 12.68
CA HIS A 254 -6.13 8.67 12.96
C HIS A 254 -4.65 8.81 13.32
N PHE A 255 -3.97 9.73 12.66
CA PHE A 255 -2.54 9.97 12.85
C PHE A 255 -2.27 11.41 13.23
N LYS A 256 -1.65 11.64 14.38
CA LYS A 256 -1.42 12.99 14.92
C LYS A 256 -0.02 13.13 15.49
N SER A 257 0.59 14.30 15.31
CA SER A 257 1.84 14.68 15.96
C SER A 257 2.98 13.67 15.76
N ASN A 258 2.95 12.89 14.67
CA ASN A 258 4.05 11.98 14.34
C ASN A 258 5.19 12.79 13.74
N ARG A 259 6.39 12.63 14.31
CA ARG A 259 7.57 13.45 13.99
C ARG A 259 8.07 13.22 12.57
N SER A 260 7.80 12.04 12.02
CA SER A 260 8.20 11.64 10.68
C SER A 260 6.96 11.34 9.84
N TYR A 261 6.71 10.11 9.45
CA TYR A 261 5.57 9.74 8.61
C TYR A 261 4.40 9.31 9.48
N ALA A 262 3.19 9.67 9.07
CA ALA A 262 2.01 9.13 9.71
C ALA A 262 1.93 7.61 9.52
N ALA A 263 2.02 7.16 8.27
CA ALA A 263 2.02 5.74 7.92
C ALA A 263 2.99 5.49 6.76
N GLN A 264 3.96 4.60 6.95
CA GLN A 264 4.99 4.29 5.96
C GLN A 264 5.17 2.78 5.76
N ILE A 265 5.26 2.36 4.48
CA ILE A 265 5.73 1.03 4.09
C ILE A 265 6.93 1.14 3.15
N LEU A 266 8.02 0.46 3.50
CA LEU A 266 9.21 0.32 2.67
C LEU A 266 9.37 -1.12 2.17
N THR A 267 9.84 -1.27 0.94
CA THR A 267 10.28 -2.56 0.39
C THR A 267 11.76 -2.50 -0.01
N ASN A 268 12.47 -3.60 0.21
CA ASN A 268 13.90 -3.72 -0.06
C ASN A 268 14.23 -5.05 -0.73
N ASP A 269 15.44 -5.16 -1.25
CA ASP A 269 15.99 -6.34 -1.91
C ASP A 269 15.13 -6.72 -3.14
N THR A 270 14.34 -7.80 -3.07
CA THR A 270 13.40 -8.23 -4.11
C THR A 270 11.97 -8.40 -3.59
N ALA A 271 11.65 -7.76 -2.45
CA ALA A 271 10.37 -7.91 -1.79
C ALA A 271 9.23 -7.28 -2.60
N VAL A 272 8.01 -7.75 -2.35
CA VAL A 272 6.79 -7.20 -2.97
C VAL A 272 5.80 -6.76 -1.89
N GLY A 273 5.52 -5.47 -1.85
CA GLY A 273 4.57 -4.87 -0.91
C GLY A 273 3.33 -4.35 -1.62
N THR A 274 2.18 -4.47 -0.98
CA THR A 274 0.95 -3.73 -1.30
C THR A 274 0.53 -2.93 -0.09
N PHE A 275 0.35 -1.61 -0.26
CA PHE A 275 0.01 -0.69 0.81
C PHE A 275 -1.24 0.12 0.48
N ILE A 276 -2.31 -0.13 1.22
CA ILE A 276 -3.59 0.55 1.05
C ILE A 276 -3.81 1.48 2.24
N VAL A 277 -4.12 2.74 1.96
CA VAL A 277 -4.52 3.74 2.96
C VAL A 277 -5.82 4.37 2.51
N ASN A 278 -6.91 4.04 3.19
CA ASN A 278 -8.25 4.43 2.76
C ASN A 278 -9.04 5.07 3.89
N GLY A 279 -9.55 6.29 3.66
CA GLY A 279 -10.45 6.95 4.61
C GLY A 279 -9.80 7.29 5.95
N CYS A 280 -8.49 7.57 5.97
CA CYS A 280 -7.77 7.93 7.19
C CYS A 280 -7.68 9.46 7.36
N ASP A 281 -7.50 9.89 8.61
CA ASP A 281 -7.29 11.29 8.95
C ASP A 281 -5.86 11.53 9.47
N PHE A 282 -5.24 12.58 8.94
CA PHE A 282 -3.88 13.00 9.27
C PHE A 282 -3.90 14.43 9.79
N GLY A 283 -3.52 14.62 11.05
CA GLY A 283 -3.58 15.92 11.72
C GLY A 283 -5.01 16.36 12.08
N THR A 284 -5.17 17.62 12.46
CA THR A 284 -6.45 18.23 12.82
C THR A 284 -6.48 19.66 12.28
N LEU A 285 -7.51 19.99 11.50
CA LEU A 285 -7.67 21.29 10.87
C LEU A 285 -7.47 22.44 11.89
N GLY A 286 -6.68 23.44 11.53
CA GLY A 286 -6.39 24.60 12.37
C GLY A 286 -5.53 24.33 13.61
N THR A 287 -5.10 23.09 13.86
CA THR A 287 -4.33 22.73 15.07
C THR A 287 -2.93 22.24 14.70
N THR A 288 -2.01 23.16 14.42
CA THR A 288 -0.67 22.86 13.89
C THR A 288 0.18 21.90 14.73
N SER A 289 -0.01 21.87 16.05
CA SER A 289 0.68 20.93 16.95
C SER A 289 0.31 19.46 16.70
N THR A 290 -0.83 19.22 16.03
CA THR A 290 -1.29 17.88 15.65
C THR A 290 -0.79 17.43 14.29
N TYR A 291 -0.15 18.30 13.52
CA TYR A 291 0.33 17.97 12.18
C TYR A 291 1.44 16.91 12.29
N ASN A 292 1.35 15.90 11.43
CA ASN A 292 2.46 14.99 11.22
C ASN A 292 3.53 15.73 10.38
N ASN A 293 4.78 15.27 10.38
CA ASN A 293 5.73 15.82 9.42
C ASN A 293 5.36 15.42 7.98
N SER A 294 4.87 14.19 7.77
CA SER A 294 4.28 13.75 6.48
C SER A 294 3.09 12.83 6.71
N GLY A 295 2.19 12.74 5.73
CA GLY A 295 1.04 11.82 5.77
C GLY A 295 1.44 10.40 5.34
N PRO A 296 0.64 9.73 4.49
CA PRO A 296 0.99 8.44 3.90
C PRO A 296 2.29 8.50 3.09
N SER A 297 3.14 7.49 3.28
CA SER A 297 4.42 7.37 2.60
C SER A 297 4.76 5.94 2.21
N GLY A 298 5.63 5.79 1.21
CA GLY A 298 6.23 4.50 0.93
C GLY A 298 7.31 4.56 -0.14
N GLY A 299 8.08 3.47 -0.25
CA GLY A 299 9.21 3.45 -1.15
C GLY A 299 9.82 2.08 -1.36
N PRO A 300 9.99 1.64 -2.61
CA PRO A 300 10.82 0.49 -2.92
C PRO A 300 12.29 0.90 -3.01
N SER A 301 13.17 -0.07 -2.82
CA SER A 301 14.62 0.08 -3.02
C SER A 301 15.23 -1.18 -3.58
N GLN A 302 16.44 -1.07 -4.14
CA GLN A 302 17.07 -2.15 -4.92
C GLN A 302 16.13 -2.61 -6.04
N GLY A 303 15.81 -3.91 -6.16
CA GLY A 303 14.92 -4.48 -7.18
C GLY A 303 13.52 -4.83 -6.65
N SER A 304 13.09 -4.21 -5.55
CA SER A 304 11.79 -4.49 -4.93
C SER A 304 10.63 -3.73 -5.56
N THR A 305 9.42 -4.15 -5.24
CA THR A 305 8.17 -3.56 -5.73
C THR A 305 7.32 -3.05 -4.58
N LEU A 306 6.76 -1.85 -4.74
CA LEU A 306 5.69 -1.34 -3.88
C LEU A 306 4.49 -0.96 -4.75
N ASN A 307 3.38 -1.63 -4.50
CA ASN A 307 2.06 -1.24 -4.98
C ASN A 307 1.36 -0.39 -3.92
N TYR A 308 0.72 0.71 -4.29
CA TYR A 308 0.04 1.58 -3.33
C TYR A 308 -1.34 2.06 -3.80
N THR A 309 -2.24 2.27 -2.84
CA THR A 309 -3.58 2.82 -3.08
C THR A 309 -3.92 3.75 -1.94
N PHE A 310 -3.84 5.05 -2.19
CA PHE A 310 -4.16 6.09 -1.21
C PHE A 310 -5.46 6.79 -1.60
N THR A 311 -6.54 6.49 -0.89
CA THR A 311 -7.88 6.92 -1.28
C THR A 311 -8.67 7.60 -0.17
N ASN A 312 -9.40 8.66 -0.51
CA ASN A 312 -10.37 9.31 0.39
C ASN A 312 -9.79 9.74 1.75
N ASN A 313 -8.50 10.04 1.82
CA ASN A 313 -7.86 10.48 3.06
C ASN A 313 -7.99 11.98 3.25
N THR A 314 -8.08 12.41 4.51
CA THR A 314 -8.07 13.82 4.89
C THR A 314 -6.73 14.15 5.54
N ILE A 315 -5.98 15.10 4.96
CA ILE A 315 -4.64 15.46 5.41
C ILE A 315 -4.59 16.95 5.73
N TYR A 316 -4.42 17.26 7.02
CA TYR A 316 -4.24 18.61 7.50
C TYR A 316 -2.79 18.81 7.95
N GLY A 317 -2.07 19.54 7.11
CA GLY A 317 -0.76 20.08 7.36
C GLY A 317 0.37 19.05 7.41
N SER A 318 1.53 19.48 6.94
CA SER A 318 2.83 18.97 7.32
C SER A 318 3.54 19.99 8.20
N ALA A 319 4.28 19.52 9.20
CA ALA A 319 5.00 20.39 10.13
C ALA A 319 6.31 20.94 9.56
N PHE A 320 6.79 22.03 10.16
CA PHE A 320 7.98 22.76 9.73
C PHE A 320 9.28 21.98 10.07
N GLY A 321 10.09 21.66 9.06
CA GLY A 321 11.55 21.51 9.17
C GLY A 321 12.12 20.19 9.73
N THR A 322 12.75 19.46 8.81
CA THR A 322 13.79 18.42 8.97
C THR A 322 13.42 16.99 9.42
N PRO A 323 13.99 15.96 8.74
CA PRO A 323 14.79 16.03 7.52
C PRO A 323 13.88 16.01 6.26
N ALA A 324 14.13 16.92 5.32
CA ALA A 324 13.58 16.99 3.96
C ALA A 324 12.03 17.09 3.81
N ASN A 325 11.56 18.34 3.66
CA ASN A 325 10.26 18.76 3.10
C ASN A 325 9.05 17.89 3.49
N GLY A 326 8.51 18.13 4.69
CA GLY A 326 7.27 17.51 5.15
C GLY A 326 6.18 17.62 4.09
N THR A 327 5.80 16.50 3.47
CA THR A 327 4.91 16.47 2.32
C THR A 327 3.64 15.75 2.73
N ALA A 328 2.47 16.25 2.31
CA ALA A 328 1.21 15.63 2.70
C ALA A 328 1.13 14.15 2.24
N ILE A 329 1.56 13.84 1.02
CA ILE A 329 1.75 12.46 0.52
C ILE A 329 3.10 12.34 -0.19
N ILE A 330 3.94 11.39 0.23
CA ILE A 330 5.27 11.21 -0.38
C ILE A 330 5.61 9.76 -0.67
N LEU A 331 5.86 9.47 -1.94
CA LEU A 331 6.39 8.20 -2.39
C LEU A 331 7.79 8.42 -2.96
N SER A 332 8.76 7.63 -2.52
CA SER A 332 10.14 7.79 -2.97
C SER A 332 10.84 6.47 -3.10
N THR A 333 11.58 6.25 -4.18
CA THR A 333 12.53 5.14 -4.23
C THR A 333 13.75 5.44 -3.35
N GLY A 334 14.40 4.39 -2.86
CA GLY A 334 15.66 4.50 -2.10
C GLY A 334 16.85 4.90 -2.98
N THR A 335 17.92 5.41 -2.38
CA THR A 335 19.14 5.86 -3.09
C THR A 335 19.92 4.73 -3.79
N LEU A 336 19.76 3.49 -3.32
CA LEU A 336 20.39 2.29 -3.89
C LEU A 336 19.48 1.52 -4.87
N SER A 337 18.44 2.17 -5.39
CA SER A 337 17.46 1.51 -6.27
C SER A 337 18.04 1.11 -7.61
N SER A 338 17.68 -0.07 -8.10
CA SER A 338 18.08 -0.63 -9.40
C SER A 338 17.02 -1.65 -9.83
N GLY A 339 16.11 -1.25 -10.71
CA GLY A 339 14.96 -2.09 -11.05
C GLY A 339 13.80 -2.01 -10.06
N ALA A 340 13.76 -0.96 -9.23
CA ALA A 340 12.67 -0.77 -8.28
C ALA A 340 11.38 -0.39 -9.01
N THR A 341 10.24 -0.92 -8.55
CA THR A 341 8.93 -0.65 -9.15
C THR A 341 7.99 0.01 -8.15
N LEU A 342 7.47 1.18 -8.49
CA LEU A 342 6.52 1.94 -7.68
C LEU A 342 5.24 2.17 -8.49
N ASN A 343 4.16 1.45 -8.17
CA ASN A 343 2.92 1.47 -8.94
C ASN A 343 1.72 1.76 -8.05
N GLY A 344 0.82 2.66 -8.45
CA GLY A 344 -0.35 2.89 -7.62
C GLY A 344 -1.24 4.06 -7.98
N THR A 345 -2.12 4.39 -7.04
CA THR A 345 -3.13 5.43 -7.21
C THR A 345 -3.20 6.33 -5.97
N ILE A 346 -3.47 7.61 -6.21
CA ILE A 346 -3.73 8.64 -5.21
C ILE A 346 -5.02 9.32 -5.62
N THR A 347 -6.16 8.92 -5.05
CA THR A 347 -7.47 9.40 -5.53
C THR A 347 -8.44 9.84 -4.44
N GLY A 348 -9.24 10.87 -4.69
CA GLY A 348 -10.27 11.32 -3.74
C GLY A 348 -9.72 11.92 -2.44
N ASN A 349 -8.42 12.15 -2.30
CA ASN A 349 -7.84 12.67 -1.06
C ASN A 349 -8.06 14.18 -0.95
N THR A 350 -8.21 14.66 0.28
CA THR A 350 -8.27 16.09 0.61
C THR A 350 -7.02 16.49 1.36
N ILE A 351 -6.24 17.42 0.81
CA ILE A 351 -5.06 18.02 1.42
C ILE A 351 -5.39 19.48 1.72
N GLY A 352 -5.39 19.82 3.00
CA GLY A 352 -5.76 21.14 3.48
C GLY A 352 -7.24 21.43 3.37
N ALA A 353 -7.61 22.64 3.77
CA ALA A 353 -8.97 23.16 3.67
C ALA A 353 -8.96 24.54 3.03
N ALA A 354 -9.81 24.74 2.04
CA ALA A 354 -10.07 26.05 1.48
C ALA A 354 -10.38 27.07 2.60
N GLY A 355 -9.85 28.28 2.48
CA GLY A 355 -10.04 29.33 3.48
C GLY A 355 -9.17 29.25 4.76
N THR A 356 -8.55 28.11 5.09
CA THR A 356 -7.68 28.00 6.28
C THR A 356 -6.20 28.02 5.87
N ALA A 357 -5.50 29.13 6.14
CA ALA A 357 -4.08 29.26 5.84
C ALA A 357 -3.23 28.15 6.50
N THR A 358 -2.19 27.70 5.82
CA THR A 358 -1.22 26.66 6.20
C THR A 358 -1.81 25.27 6.43
N SER A 359 -3.09 25.07 6.07
CA SER A 359 -3.81 23.83 6.38
C SER A 359 -3.45 22.65 5.49
N GLY A 360 -2.96 22.89 4.26
CA GLY A 360 -2.42 21.82 3.41
C GLY A 360 -1.00 21.48 3.82
N CYS A 361 -0.20 22.51 4.05
CA CYS A 361 1.16 22.38 4.52
C CYS A 361 1.62 23.71 5.15
N ASN A 362 2.45 23.65 6.20
CA ASN A 362 3.01 24.83 6.83
C ASN A 362 4.49 25.02 6.43
N GLY A 363 4.77 25.99 5.56
CA GLY A 363 6.11 26.28 5.05
C GLY A 363 6.33 25.79 3.62
N ASN A 364 7.58 25.59 3.21
CA ASN A 364 7.94 25.20 1.83
C ASN A 364 7.77 23.69 1.61
N CYS A 365 6.52 23.24 1.48
CA CYS A 365 6.17 21.83 1.37
C CYS A 365 5.18 21.53 0.25
N ASN A 366 5.33 20.34 -0.34
CA ASN A 366 4.48 19.91 -1.43
C ASN A 366 3.18 19.26 -0.91
N GLY A 367 2.15 19.22 -1.74
CA GLY A 367 0.97 18.39 -1.50
C GLY A 367 1.30 16.91 -1.73
N ILE A 368 1.53 16.54 -2.98
CA ILE A 368 1.87 15.17 -3.40
C ILE A 368 3.25 15.19 -4.04
N THR A 369 4.13 14.28 -3.62
CA THR A 369 5.44 14.09 -4.24
C THR A 369 5.67 12.63 -4.59
N ILE A 370 6.08 12.37 -5.83
CA ILE A 370 6.64 11.11 -6.28
C ILE A 370 8.08 11.36 -6.72
N LEU A 371 9.03 10.73 -6.04
CA LEU A 371 10.46 10.93 -6.25
C LEU A 371 11.15 9.61 -6.63
N MET A 372 11.68 9.54 -7.84
CA MET A 372 12.38 8.36 -8.34
C MET A 372 13.90 8.58 -8.28
N ASN A 373 14.49 8.33 -7.10
CA ASN A 373 15.94 8.32 -6.86
C ASN A 373 16.60 6.99 -7.25
N GLY A 374 17.91 7.01 -7.47
CA GLY A 374 18.74 5.80 -7.48
C GLY A 374 20.06 5.98 -8.22
N ASN A 375 21.08 5.25 -7.78
CA ASN A 375 22.42 5.19 -8.40
C ASN A 375 22.77 3.81 -9.02
N GLY A 376 21.82 2.88 -9.13
CA GLY A 376 22.01 1.52 -9.68
C GLY A 376 21.80 1.34 -11.20
N SER A 377 22.23 0.22 -11.78
CA SER A 377 22.30 0.07 -13.27
C SER A 377 20.97 -0.21 -14.00
N GLY A 378 19.92 -0.68 -13.31
CA GLY A 378 18.64 -1.07 -13.92
C GLY A 378 17.58 0.04 -13.89
N PRO A 379 16.67 0.10 -14.90
CA PRO A 379 15.64 1.13 -14.91
C PRO A 379 14.64 0.93 -13.79
N ASN A 380 14.40 1.98 -13.00
CA ASN A 380 13.26 1.99 -12.10
C ASN A 380 11.98 2.23 -12.90
N THR A 381 10.86 1.64 -12.45
CA THR A 381 9.54 1.84 -13.06
C THR A 381 8.66 2.61 -12.10
N CYS A 382 7.96 3.63 -12.60
CA CYS A 382 6.93 4.34 -11.85
C CYS A 382 5.64 4.37 -12.65
N THR A 383 4.53 3.96 -12.04
CA THR A 383 3.22 4.32 -12.57
C THR A 383 2.31 4.89 -11.51
N ALA A 384 1.65 6.00 -11.82
CA ALA A 384 0.76 6.66 -10.89
C ALA A 384 -0.47 7.27 -11.56
N THR A 385 -1.63 7.02 -10.97
CA THR A 385 -2.85 7.81 -11.23
C THR A 385 -3.12 8.74 -10.06
N ILE A 386 -3.16 10.04 -10.32
CA ILE A 386 -3.43 11.09 -9.35
C ILE A 386 -4.70 11.80 -9.80
N SER A 387 -5.85 11.43 -9.25
CA SER A 387 -7.13 11.95 -9.72
C SER A 387 -8.15 12.27 -8.64
N ASN A 388 -9.05 13.21 -8.91
CA ASN A 388 -10.13 13.57 -7.99
C ASN A 388 -9.65 14.01 -6.60
N ASN A 389 -8.41 14.50 -6.47
CA ASN A 389 -7.91 15.03 -5.19
C ASN A 389 -8.25 16.51 -5.06
N ASN A 390 -8.51 16.95 -3.83
CA ASN A 390 -8.68 18.34 -3.45
C ASN A 390 -7.42 18.81 -2.73
N ILE A 391 -6.64 19.70 -3.35
CA ILE A 391 -5.34 20.15 -2.86
C ILE A 391 -5.40 21.66 -2.65
N HIS A 392 -5.44 22.06 -1.39
CA HIS A 392 -5.57 23.44 -0.96
C HIS A 392 -4.33 23.82 -0.14
N ARG A 393 -3.96 25.11 -0.13
CA ARG A 393 -3.15 25.69 0.97
C ARG A 393 -1.80 25.00 1.20
N VAL A 394 -1.15 24.61 0.10
CA VAL A 394 0.24 24.10 0.09
C VAL A 394 1.23 25.25 -0.11
N GLY A 395 2.45 25.11 0.40
CA GLY A 395 3.47 26.17 0.32
C GLY A 395 4.61 25.93 -0.68
N ALA A 396 4.55 24.83 -1.45
CA ALA A 396 5.41 24.55 -2.61
C ALA A 396 4.57 24.01 -3.78
N ASN A 397 4.93 22.87 -4.38
CA ASN A 397 4.18 22.30 -5.50
C ASN A 397 2.93 21.57 -5.00
N ALA A 398 1.80 21.68 -5.70
CA ALA A 398 0.64 20.86 -5.34
C ALA A 398 0.89 19.39 -5.68
N ILE A 399 1.33 19.11 -6.91
CA ILE A 399 1.74 17.79 -7.37
C ILE A 399 3.14 17.90 -7.97
N GLN A 400 4.06 17.08 -7.47
CA GLN A 400 5.42 16.97 -7.98
C GLN A 400 5.76 15.52 -8.36
N TYR A 401 6.27 15.34 -9.57
CA TYR A 401 6.99 14.16 -9.99
C TYR A 401 8.41 14.52 -10.40
N ILE A 402 9.38 13.77 -9.91
CA ILE A 402 10.78 13.88 -10.33
C ILE A 402 11.27 12.48 -10.69
N GLY A 403 11.53 12.28 -11.97
CA GLY A 403 12.29 11.14 -12.49
C GLY A 403 13.80 11.34 -12.31
N GLY A 404 14.52 10.24 -12.11
CA GLY A 404 15.97 10.04 -12.24
C GLY A 404 16.91 11.16 -11.78
N ASP A 405 17.68 10.91 -10.72
CA ASP A 405 18.88 11.69 -10.39
C ASP A 405 20.15 11.12 -11.06
N GLN A 406 20.33 9.79 -11.02
CA GLN A 406 21.46 9.09 -11.68
C GLN A 406 21.02 7.86 -12.49
N ASN A 407 19.80 7.37 -12.28
CA ASN A 407 19.24 6.18 -12.94
C ASN A 407 18.20 6.49 -14.01
N LYS A 408 18.09 5.58 -15.00
CA LYS A 408 16.97 5.54 -15.94
C LYS A 408 15.67 5.28 -15.20
N VAL A 409 14.62 6.03 -15.53
CA VAL A 409 13.25 5.77 -15.08
C VAL A 409 12.33 5.58 -16.27
N ALA A 410 11.49 4.55 -16.21
CA ALA A 410 10.33 4.39 -17.07
C ALA A 410 9.08 4.81 -16.27
N GLY A 411 8.59 6.00 -16.54
CA GLY A 411 7.44 6.58 -15.85
C GLY A 411 6.18 6.60 -16.73
N SER A 412 5.02 6.32 -16.14
CA SER A 412 3.70 6.68 -16.69
C SER A 412 2.86 7.39 -15.63
N LEU A 413 2.23 8.51 -15.98
CA LEU A 413 1.42 9.31 -15.06
C LEU A 413 0.08 9.68 -15.68
N HIS A 414 -0.99 9.56 -14.90
CA HIS A 414 -2.30 10.12 -15.21
C HIS A 414 -2.68 11.13 -14.14
N ILE A 415 -2.80 12.41 -14.52
CA ILE A 415 -3.13 13.50 -13.59
C ILE A 415 -4.36 14.24 -14.12
N ASN A 416 -5.53 13.93 -13.59
CA ASN A 416 -6.81 14.47 -14.06
C ASN A 416 -7.81 14.73 -12.94
N SER A 417 -8.79 15.58 -13.19
CA SER A 417 -9.91 15.85 -12.28
C SER A 417 -9.52 16.30 -10.87
N ASN A 418 -8.31 16.83 -10.64
CA ASN A 418 -7.92 17.38 -9.34
C ASN A 418 -8.37 18.83 -9.20
N THR A 419 -8.76 19.22 -8.00
CA THR A 419 -8.98 20.62 -7.61
C THR A 419 -7.73 21.13 -6.91
N ILE A 420 -7.07 22.14 -7.46
CA ILE A 420 -5.78 22.66 -6.97
C ILE A 420 -5.89 24.18 -6.81
N ASP A 421 -5.82 24.66 -5.57
CA ASP A 421 -6.04 26.08 -5.31
C ASP A 421 -5.28 26.65 -4.11
N ASN A 422 -5.36 27.98 -4.02
CA ASN A 422 -4.99 28.77 -2.85
C ASN A 422 -3.63 28.39 -2.23
N PRO A 423 -2.51 28.39 -2.99
CA PRO A 423 -1.20 28.12 -2.39
C PRO A 423 -0.84 29.20 -1.35
N ASP A 424 -0.21 28.78 -0.26
CA ASP A 424 0.23 29.67 0.82
C ASP A 424 1.73 30.00 0.67
N PHE A 425 2.08 30.61 -0.46
CA PHE A 425 3.44 31.09 -0.69
C PHE A 425 3.76 32.35 0.13
N PRO A 426 5.03 32.56 0.51
CA PRO A 426 5.47 33.86 0.98
C PRO A 426 5.12 34.94 -0.07
N ALA A 427 4.63 36.10 0.38
CA ALA A 427 4.17 37.16 -0.53
C ALA A 427 5.23 37.59 -1.56
N ALA A 428 6.52 37.57 -1.18
CA ALA A 428 7.65 37.89 -2.07
C ALA A 428 7.84 36.90 -3.23
N CYS A 429 7.24 35.71 -3.14
CA CYS A 429 7.37 34.65 -4.11
C CYS A 429 6.16 34.57 -5.05
N SER A 430 4.96 34.94 -4.59
CA SER A 430 3.71 34.75 -5.34
C SER A 430 3.77 35.39 -6.74
N GLY A 431 3.45 34.61 -7.78
CA GLY A 431 3.52 35.07 -9.17
C GLY A 431 4.94 35.26 -9.72
N THR A 432 5.97 34.71 -9.06
CA THR A 432 7.36 34.72 -9.54
C THR A 432 7.85 33.31 -9.90
N SER A 433 9.00 33.21 -10.56
CA SER A 433 9.63 31.92 -10.88
C SER A 433 10.19 31.16 -9.67
N ALA A 434 10.23 31.79 -8.49
CA ALA A 434 10.73 31.18 -7.25
C ALA A 434 9.67 30.31 -6.53
N CYS A 435 8.42 30.34 -7.00
CA CYS A 435 7.30 29.66 -6.34
C CYS A 435 7.06 28.23 -6.83
N GLY A 436 6.24 27.48 -6.10
CA GLY A 436 5.80 26.16 -6.54
C GLY A 436 4.80 26.23 -7.69
N ASN A 437 4.74 25.14 -8.48
CA ASN A 437 3.75 24.97 -9.53
C ASN A 437 2.52 24.22 -8.98
N ALA A 438 1.36 24.36 -9.63
CA ALA A 438 0.24 23.48 -9.36
C ALA A 438 0.62 22.03 -9.73
N ILE A 439 1.23 21.85 -10.91
CA ILE A 439 1.74 20.56 -11.37
C ILE A 439 3.18 20.75 -11.86
N ASN A 440 4.12 19.98 -11.33
CA ASN A 440 5.53 19.99 -11.70
C ASN A 440 6.01 18.58 -12.03
N ILE A 441 6.37 18.31 -13.29
CA ILE A 441 6.83 17.00 -13.75
C ILE A 441 8.18 17.16 -14.41
N SER A 442 9.20 16.51 -13.85
CA SER A 442 10.52 16.40 -14.48
C SER A 442 10.78 14.95 -14.83
N ALA A 443 11.03 14.63 -16.11
CA ALA A 443 11.41 13.28 -16.53
C ALA A 443 12.79 12.86 -15.99
N GLU A 444 13.67 13.84 -15.74
CA GLU A 444 15.00 13.66 -15.15
C GLU A 444 15.45 14.95 -14.43
N THR A 445 16.41 14.87 -13.49
CA THR A 445 17.03 16.06 -12.86
C THR A 445 18.32 16.51 -13.57
N SER A 446 18.72 17.77 -13.38
CA SER A 446 19.89 18.38 -14.04
C SER A 446 21.24 18.19 -13.32
N ALA A 447 21.31 17.46 -12.20
CA ALA A 447 22.53 17.37 -11.38
C ALA A 447 23.25 16.01 -11.55
N GLY A 448 24.58 16.01 -11.75
CA GLY A 448 25.42 14.79 -11.77
C GLY A 448 25.96 14.36 -13.15
N ALA A 449 27.09 13.63 -13.15
CA ALA A 449 27.93 13.33 -14.32
C ALA A 449 27.21 12.60 -15.47
N LEU A 450 27.78 12.76 -16.66
CA LEU A 450 27.26 12.52 -18.02
C LEU A 450 27.07 11.03 -18.39
N SER A 451 26.28 10.25 -17.64
CA SER A 451 25.74 9.01 -18.22
C SER A 451 24.56 9.37 -19.16
N PRO A 452 24.49 8.84 -20.39
CA PRO A 452 23.34 9.02 -21.27
C PRO A 452 22.13 8.27 -20.69
N ASN A 453 21.47 8.90 -19.74
CA ASN A 453 20.27 8.39 -19.13
C ASN A 453 19.09 8.73 -20.04
N ASN A 454 18.42 7.69 -20.54
CA ASN A 454 17.31 7.78 -21.48
C ASN A 454 15.99 7.51 -20.77
N SER A 455 15.74 8.23 -19.67
CA SER A 455 14.46 8.13 -18.95
C SER A 455 13.31 8.39 -19.92
N THR A 456 12.29 7.54 -19.85
CA THR A 456 11.08 7.64 -20.66
C THR A 456 9.93 8.00 -19.73
N MET A 457 9.30 9.13 -20.00
CA MET A 457 8.13 9.60 -19.27
C MET A 457 6.94 9.63 -20.23
N CYS A 458 5.80 9.10 -19.82
CA CYS A 458 4.51 9.42 -20.42
C CYS A 458 3.64 10.09 -19.37
N ALA A 459 3.07 11.27 -19.64
CA ALA A 459 2.06 11.86 -18.75
C ALA A 459 0.81 12.33 -19.50
N ASP A 460 -0.36 11.89 -19.03
CA ASP A 460 -1.66 12.48 -19.34
C ASP A 460 -1.99 13.56 -18.31
N ILE A 461 -2.23 14.79 -18.76
CA ILE A 461 -2.47 15.94 -17.87
C ILE A 461 -3.76 16.64 -18.27
N GLY A 462 -4.80 16.46 -17.46
CA GLY A 462 -6.14 16.98 -17.72
C GLY A 462 -6.92 16.19 -18.78
N ASN A 463 -6.33 15.15 -19.36
CA ASN A 463 -7.02 14.24 -20.26
C ASN A 463 -7.96 13.32 -19.46
N GLY A 464 -9.18 13.10 -19.95
CA GLY A 464 -10.26 12.44 -19.19
C GLY A 464 -10.87 13.24 -18.05
N GLY A 465 -10.46 14.50 -17.88
CA GLY A 465 -11.03 15.42 -16.89
C GLY A 465 -10.05 16.52 -16.52
N ALA A 466 -10.43 17.78 -16.76
CA ALA A 466 -9.56 18.92 -16.50
C ALA A 466 -9.18 19.02 -15.02
N ASN A 467 -7.91 19.32 -14.73
CA ASN A 467 -7.54 19.76 -13.39
C ASN A 467 -8.02 21.21 -13.21
N SER A 468 -8.82 21.46 -12.18
CA SER A 468 -9.29 22.80 -11.82
C SER A 468 -8.18 23.53 -11.06
N ILE A 469 -7.46 24.44 -11.73
CA ILE A 469 -6.31 25.14 -11.16
C ILE A 469 -6.65 26.63 -10.94
N SER A 470 -6.61 27.08 -9.69
CA SER A 470 -6.85 28.49 -9.34
C SER A 470 -5.85 29.02 -8.30
N GLY A 471 -5.85 30.33 -8.06
CA GLY A 471 -4.88 31.00 -7.20
C GLY A 471 -3.58 31.42 -7.90
N SER A 472 -2.73 32.17 -7.18
CA SER A 472 -1.48 32.73 -7.71
C SER A 472 -0.32 31.77 -7.49
N TRP A 473 -0.07 30.91 -8.48
CA TRP A 473 1.04 29.97 -8.49
C TRP A 473 2.37 30.65 -8.87
N ASN A 474 3.43 29.86 -9.15
CA ASN A 474 4.55 30.33 -9.97
C ASN A 474 4.04 30.97 -11.27
N VAL A 475 4.87 31.79 -11.95
CA VAL A 475 4.58 32.31 -13.30
C VAL A 475 4.12 31.22 -14.28
N PHE A 476 4.48 29.96 -14.03
CA PHE A 476 3.92 28.79 -14.70
C PHE A 476 3.09 27.96 -13.71
N LYS A 477 1.81 27.74 -13.97
CA LYS A 477 0.96 26.83 -13.19
C LYS A 477 1.35 25.37 -13.41
N ILE A 478 1.64 25.01 -14.66
CA ILE A 478 2.05 23.66 -15.06
C ILE A 478 3.46 23.73 -15.62
N ASN A 479 4.39 23.00 -15.01
CA ASN A 479 5.78 22.93 -15.44
C ASN A 479 6.14 21.50 -15.82
N LEU A 480 6.56 21.31 -17.07
CA LEU A 480 7.10 20.06 -17.59
C LEU A 480 8.57 20.26 -17.99
N ALA A 481 9.40 19.28 -17.66
CA ALA A 481 10.80 19.27 -18.03
C ALA A 481 11.22 17.91 -18.60
N SER A 482 11.73 17.93 -19.84
CA SER A 482 12.46 16.84 -20.45
C SER A 482 13.93 17.25 -20.56
N LEU A 483 14.71 16.87 -19.55
CA LEU A 483 16.11 17.24 -19.43
C LEU A 483 17.01 16.07 -19.88
N ARG A 484 18.28 16.35 -20.17
CA ARG A 484 19.26 15.34 -20.63
C ARG A 484 18.71 14.54 -21.82
N THR A 485 19.11 13.29 -22.03
CA THR A 485 18.63 12.46 -23.14
C THR A 485 17.25 11.80 -22.87
N SER A 486 16.43 12.37 -21.98
CA SER A 486 15.09 11.84 -21.70
C SER A 486 14.10 12.09 -22.83
N THR A 487 13.09 11.23 -22.91
CA THR A 487 11.92 11.41 -23.78
C THR A 487 10.69 11.59 -22.91
N PHE A 488 9.91 12.64 -23.18
CA PHE A 488 8.66 12.94 -22.51
C PHE A 488 7.52 12.89 -23.53
N LYS A 489 6.75 11.81 -23.52
CA LYS A 489 5.49 11.70 -24.23
C LYS A 489 4.39 12.42 -23.47
N VAL A 490 3.71 13.36 -24.12
CA VAL A 490 2.48 13.96 -23.63
C VAL A 490 1.32 13.12 -24.16
N GLY A 491 0.60 12.44 -23.29
CA GLY A 491 -0.46 11.54 -23.71
C GLY A 491 -1.66 12.28 -24.29
N GLY A 492 -2.28 11.68 -25.31
CA GLY A 492 -3.34 12.27 -26.13
C GLY A 492 -2.87 13.36 -27.12
N TRP A 493 -1.66 13.89 -26.96
CA TRP A 493 -1.12 14.90 -27.88
C TRP A 493 -0.62 14.22 -29.16
N ASN A 494 -1.01 14.73 -30.33
CA ASN A 494 -0.49 14.30 -31.62
C ASN A 494 0.49 15.36 -32.16
N GLY A 495 1.76 15.26 -31.74
CA GLY A 495 2.78 16.26 -31.97
C GLY A 495 4.05 15.63 -32.53
N ALA A 496 4.62 16.25 -33.57
CA ALA A 496 5.91 15.83 -34.10
C ALA A 496 7.00 15.82 -33.00
N PRO A 497 8.02 14.95 -33.09
CA PRO A 497 9.13 14.95 -32.14
C PRO A 497 9.75 16.34 -31.98
N ALA A 498 10.03 16.75 -30.74
CA ALA A 498 10.49 18.10 -30.37
C ALA A 498 9.48 19.23 -30.64
N GLY A 499 8.19 18.92 -30.77
CA GLY A 499 7.12 19.91 -30.80
C GLY A 499 6.86 20.56 -29.43
N ASP A 500 6.04 21.61 -29.43
CA ASP A 500 5.65 22.33 -28.22
C ASP A 500 4.25 21.89 -27.73
N PRO A 501 4.14 21.17 -26.60
CA PRO A 501 2.86 20.65 -26.11
C PRO A 501 2.04 21.66 -25.31
N ARG A 502 2.55 22.89 -25.07
CA ARG A 502 1.94 23.83 -24.11
C ARG A 502 0.49 24.15 -24.40
N ALA A 503 0.13 24.39 -25.66
CA ALA A 503 -1.24 24.72 -26.05
C ALA A 503 -2.22 23.56 -25.82
N PHE A 504 -1.78 22.32 -26.07
CA PHE A 504 -2.59 21.12 -25.83
C PHE A 504 -2.87 20.93 -24.34
N ILE A 505 -1.82 21.01 -23.51
CA ILE A 505 -1.95 20.88 -22.05
C ILE A 505 -2.82 22.01 -21.47
N ALA A 506 -2.61 23.23 -21.96
CA ALA A 506 -3.41 24.39 -21.54
C ALA A 506 -4.90 24.18 -21.84
N GLY A 507 -5.22 23.71 -23.05
CA GLY A 507 -6.59 23.37 -23.45
C GLY A 507 -7.23 22.30 -22.57
N ASN A 508 -6.51 21.22 -22.27
CA ASN A 508 -7.02 20.12 -21.43
C ASN A 508 -7.25 20.52 -19.97
N ASN A 509 -6.64 21.61 -19.49
CA ASN A 509 -6.76 22.05 -18.10
C ASN A 509 -7.48 23.40 -17.94
N GLY A 510 -7.96 24.00 -19.04
CA GLY A 510 -8.64 25.30 -18.99
C GLY A 510 -7.76 26.45 -18.49
N VAL A 511 -6.44 26.37 -18.67
CA VAL A 511 -5.48 27.42 -18.31
C VAL A 511 -4.94 28.14 -19.55
N LEU A 512 -4.21 29.25 -19.37
CA LEU A 512 -3.58 29.93 -20.50
C LEU A 512 -2.32 29.19 -20.95
N THR A 513 -2.01 29.20 -22.25
CA THR A 513 -0.75 28.65 -22.77
C THR A 513 0.49 29.28 -22.11
N ALA A 514 0.42 30.55 -21.72
CA ALA A 514 1.48 31.24 -20.99
C ALA A 514 1.69 30.72 -19.56
N ASP A 515 0.66 30.09 -18.96
CA ASP A 515 0.75 29.45 -17.65
C ASP A 515 1.41 28.06 -17.72
N VAL A 516 1.70 27.55 -18.92
CA VAL A 516 2.33 26.24 -19.12
C VAL A 516 3.77 26.42 -19.59
N ARG A 517 4.69 25.72 -18.94
CA ARG A 517 6.10 25.64 -19.34
C ARG A 517 6.45 24.23 -19.77
N ALA A 518 7.08 24.11 -20.93
CA ALA A 518 7.70 22.88 -21.43
C ALA A 518 9.19 23.17 -21.66
N THR A 519 10.06 22.60 -20.83
CA THR A 519 11.51 22.85 -20.85
C THR A 519 12.26 21.67 -21.44
N VAL A 520 13.10 21.95 -22.44
CA VAL A 520 14.18 21.04 -22.90
C VAL A 520 15.53 21.62 -22.47
N GLY A 521 16.43 20.80 -21.92
CA GLY A 521 17.74 21.27 -21.43
C GLY A 521 18.65 21.75 -22.58
N SER A 522 19.55 22.71 -22.33
CA SER A 522 20.42 23.32 -23.36
C SER A 522 21.64 22.47 -23.79
N SER A 523 21.91 21.37 -23.10
CA SER A 523 23.03 20.44 -23.37
C SER A 523 22.55 19.00 -23.27
N ASN A 524 22.83 18.14 -24.26
CA ASN A 524 22.25 16.79 -24.40
C ASN A 524 20.72 16.84 -24.27
N GLN A 525 20.02 17.31 -25.31
CA GLN A 525 18.65 17.81 -25.18
C GLN A 525 17.62 16.69 -25.08
N GLY A 526 16.66 16.86 -24.16
CA GLY A 526 15.50 15.98 -24.06
C GLY A 526 14.50 16.32 -25.15
N SER A 527 13.42 15.56 -25.26
CA SER A 527 12.40 15.81 -26.26
C SER A 527 10.99 15.59 -25.72
N PHE A 528 10.07 16.46 -26.17
CA PHE A 528 8.65 16.20 -26.07
C PHE A 528 8.16 15.48 -27.32
N THR A 529 7.29 14.49 -27.14
CA THR A 529 6.70 13.70 -28.22
C THR A 529 5.21 13.47 -27.97
N GLY A 530 4.47 13.11 -29.02
CA GLY A 530 3.07 12.72 -28.91
C GLY A 530 2.60 12.01 -30.18
N ASP A 531 1.94 10.87 -30.03
CA ASP A 531 1.42 10.05 -31.13
C ASP A 531 -0.12 10.03 -31.19
N GLY A 532 -0.77 10.90 -30.40
CA GLY A 532 -2.23 10.96 -30.24
C GLY A 532 -2.82 9.92 -29.29
N THR A 533 -2.02 9.02 -28.73
CA THR A 533 -2.50 8.01 -27.78
C THR A 533 -2.27 8.47 -26.34
N VAL A 534 -3.19 8.09 -25.45
CA VAL A 534 -3.06 8.30 -24.00
C VAL A 534 -1.92 7.48 -23.42
N CYS A 535 -1.46 7.82 -22.22
CA CYS A 535 -0.37 7.13 -21.54
C CYS A 535 -0.81 5.80 -20.95
N SER A 536 -1.20 4.81 -21.76
CA SER A 536 -1.56 3.48 -21.26
C SER A 536 -0.43 2.88 -20.42
N PRO A 537 -0.75 2.43 -19.20
CA PRO A 537 -0.88 0.97 -19.07
C PRO A 537 -2.22 0.55 -18.45
N LEU A 538 -2.82 -0.50 -19.03
CA LEU A 538 -3.80 -1.32 -18.32
C LEU A 538 -3.07 -2.07 -17.20
N PHE A 539 -3.29 -1.65 -15.94
CA PHE A 539 -2.90 -2.39 -14.75
C PHE A 539 -3.99 -3.36 -14.29
N PHE A 540 -3.63 -4.27 -13.38
CA PHE A 540 -4.58 -4.89 -12.47
C PHE A 540 -5.47 -3.83 -11.81
N ALA A 541 -6.78 -3.95 -11.92
CA ALA A 541 -7.68 -3.21 -11.06
C ALA A 541 -7.58 -3.78 -9.63
N THR A 542 -7.41 -2.94 -8.60
CA THR A 542 -7.46 -3.39 -7.20
C THR A 542 -8.84 -3.96 -6.87
N GLY A 543 -8.89 -5.23 -6.47
CA GLY A 543 -10.09 -6.00 -6.16
C GLY A 543 -9.98 -7.44 -6.68
N GLY A 544 -11.07 -8.18 -6.59
CA GLY A 544 -11.15 -9.58 -7.04
C GLY A 544 -11.48 -10.52 -5.90
N VAL A 545 -11.93 -11.71 -6.26
CA VAL A 545 -12.30 -12.74 -5.30
C VAL A 545 -11.27 -13.87 -5.42
N PRO A 546 -10.53 -14.21 -4.34
CA PRO A 546 -9.62 -15.35 -4.36
C PRO A 546 -10.37 -16.65 -4.61
N SER A 547 -9.75 -17.60 -5.29
CA SER A 547 -10.30 -18.95 -5.40
C SER A 547 -10.29 -19.64 -4.03
N LEU A 548 -11.42 -20.25 -3.67
CA LEU A 548 -11.55 -21.08 -2.48
C LEU A 548 -11.08 -22.49 -2.83
N ASP A 549 -9.84 -22.85 -2.49
CA ASP A 549 -9.32 -24.20 -2.71
C ASP A 549 -9.79 -25.18 -1.62
N TRP A 550 -10.82 -25.97 -1.91
CA TRP A 550 -11.32 -27.00 -0.98
C TRP A 550 -10.33 -28.15 -0.75
N LYS A 551 -9.32 -28.34 -1.62
CA LYS A 551 -8.36 -29.45 -1.45
C LYS A 551 -7.33 -29.19 -0.37
N SER A 552 -7.06 -27.93 -0.03
CA SER A 552 -6.11 -27.56 1.04
C SER A 552 -6.78 -27.29 2.39
N SER A 553 -8.11 -27.19 2.45
CA SER A 553 -8.87 -26.84 3.67
C SER A 553 -9.53 -28.01 4.40
N GLN A 554 -9.21 -29.25 4.08
CA GLN A 554 -9.62 -30.40 4.90
C GLN A 554 -8.57 -30.68 5.98
N PRO A 555 -8.88 -30.50 7.28
CA PRO A 555 -8.07 -31.13 8.32
C PRO A 555 -8.12 -32.64 8.10
N SER A 556 -6.96 -33.29 8.11
CA SER A 556 -6.84 -34.75 8.09
C SER A 556 -7.47 -35.34 9.35
N LEU A 557 -8.79 -35.56 9.32
CA LEU A 557 -9.54 -36.26 10.36
C LEU A 557 -10.48 -37.27 9.69
N TYR A 558 -10.15 -38.55 9.84
CA TYR A 558 -11.00 -39.75 9.76
C TYR A 558 -12.22 -39.72 8.81
N LEU A 559 -12.03 -40.22 7.59
CA LEU A 559 -13.09 -40.79 6.76
C LEU A 559 -12.95 -42.32 6.75
N ASP A 560 -13.25 -42.92 7.88
CA ASP A 560 -13.67 -44.32 7.94
C ASP A 560 -15.12 -44.31 8.41
N GLN A 561 -16.00 -45.00 7.67
CA GLN A 561 -17.47 -44.95 7.74
C GLN A 561 -18.14 -43.83 6.94
N PHE A 562 -18.23 -43.97 5.61
CA PHE A 562 -19.49 -43.90 4.83
C PHE A 562 -19.19 -44.34 3.38
N SER A 563 -19.27 -45.64 3.12
CA SER A 563 -19.07 -46.21 1.79
C SER A 563 -20.21 -45.82 0.83
N PHE A 564 -19.90 -45.09 -0.25
CA PHE A 564 -20.79 -44.77 -1.37
C PHE A 564 -21.17 -45.99 -2.26
N ASN A 565 -20.93 -47.22 -1.79
CA ASN A 565 -21.21 -48.45 -2.55
C ASN A 565 -22.69 -48.86 -2.59
N ARG A 566 -23.64 -47.98 -2.26
CA ARG A 566 -25.06 -48.37 -2.14
C ARG A 566 -26.09 -47.53 -2.92
N ILE A 567 -25.67 -46.80 -3.95
CA ILE A 567 -26.59 -46.29 -4.99
C ILE A 567 -26.10 -46.75 -6.38
N ARG A 568 -25.90 -48.06 -6.52
CA ARG A 568 -25.99 -48.77 -7.79
C ARG A 568 -27.18 -49.71 -7.69
N SER A 569 -28.38 -49.20 -7.89
CA SER A 569 -29.52 -49.99 -8.34
C SER A 569 -30.70 -49.08 -8.69
N ARG A 570 -31.20 -49.25 -9.93
CA ARG A 570 -32.42 -48.68 -10.52
C ARG A 570 -32.31 -47.30 -11.19
N SER A 571 -31.82 -47.30 -12.42
CA SER A 571 -32.71 -47.19 -13.58
C SER A 571 -31.98 -47.70 -14.83
N SER A 572 -32.05 -49.00 -15.05
CA SER A 572 -32.06 -49.57 -16.39
C SER A 572 -33.32 -49.04 -17.05
N ASP A 573 -33.19 -48.02 -17.90
CA ASP A 573 -34.08 -47.66 -19.01
C ASP A 573 -33.62 -46.29 -19.52
N LEU A 574 -32.85 -46.29 -20.61
CA LEU A 574 -32.85 -45.36 -21.75
C LEU A 574 -31.54 -45.56 -22.57
N PRO A 575 -31.59 -45.44 -23.91
CA PRO A 575 -30.61 -46.06 -24.80
C PRO A 575 -29.29 -45.28 -24.89
N ILE A 576 -28.20 -46.03 -25.04
CA ILE A 576 -26.90 -45.53 -25.51
C ILE A 576 -27.11 -44.96 -26.92
N ALA A 577 -27.05 -43.63 -27.05
CA ALA A 577 -26.81 -42.96 -28.31
C ALA A 577 -25.29 -42.78 -28.48
N SER A 578 -24.79 -43.27 -29.60
CA SER A 578 -23.43 -43.10 -30.09
C SER A 578 -23.09 -41.62 -30.32
N ASP A 579 -21.90 -41.25 -29.86
CA ASP A 579 -21.02 -40.19 -30.36
C ASP A 579 -21.63 -39.18 -31.36
N GLU A 580 -22.19 -38.10 -30.83
CA GLU A 580 -22.12 -36.79 -31.47
C GLU A 580 -21.68 -35.74 -30.45
N SER A 581 -20.74 -34.93 -30.89
CA SER A 581 -19.98 -33.95 -30.13
C SER A 581 -20.87 -32.79 -29.68
N VAL A 582 -21.49 -32.90 -28.51
CA VAL A 582 -21.94 -31.70 -27.78
C VAL A 582 -20.74 -31.20 -26.98
N VAL A 583 -19.92 -30.34 -27.58
CA VAL A 583 -19.01 -29.48 -26.84
C VAL A 583 -19.87 -28.49 -26.07
N THR A 584 -20.32 -28.86 -24.87
CA THR A 584 -20.63 -27.86 -23.85
C THR A 584 -19.32 -27.13 -23.58
N ALA A 585 -19.17 -25.93 -24.15
CA ALA A 585 -18.05 -25.07 -23.88
C ALA A 585 -18.10 -24.70 -22.38
N THR A 586 -17.26 -25.34 -21.59
CA THR A 586 -17.07 -25.01 -20.18
C THR A 586 -16.20 -23.77 -20.09
N ASN A 587 -16.54 -22.82 -19.21
CA ASN A 587 -15.65 -21.72 -18.86
C ASN A 587 -14.28 -22.27 -18.44
N VAL A 588 -13.20 -21.74 -19.01
CA VAL A 588 -11.84 -22.25 -18.75
C VAL A 588 -10.94 -21.16 -18.21
N VAL A 589 -10.10 -21.55 -17.25
CA VAL A 589 -8.93 -20.79 -16.85
C VAL A 589 -7.79 -21.20 -17.76
N SER A 590 -7.21 -20.23 -18.47
CA SER A 590 -6.06 -20.43 -19.35
C SER A 590 -4.80 -19.86 -18.71
N ALA A 591 -3.83 -20.73 -18.40
CA ALA A 591 -2.50 -20.32 -17.95
C ALA A 591 -1.64 -19.73 -19.10
N SER A 592 -2.05 -19.96 -20.35
CA SER A 592 -1.43 -19.39 -21.55
C SER A 592 -2.50 -19.16 -22.61
N LEU A 593 -2.93 -17.92 -22.76
CA LEU A 593 -3.89 -17.49 -23.76
C LEU A 593 -3.39 -17.79 -25.17
N ASN A 594 -4.23 -18.47 -25.96
CA ASN A 594 -3.97 -18.65 -27.38
C ASN A 594 -4.81 -17.69 -28.23
N GLN A 595 -4.41 -17.51 -29.48
CA GLN A 595 -5.06 -16.55 -30.38
C GLN A 595 -6.55 -16.86 -30.63
N LYS A 596 -6.94 -18.14 -30.71
CA LYS A 596 -8.35 -18.52 -30.94
C LYS A 596 -9.25 -18.11 -29.77
N GLN A 597 -8.77 -18.26 -28.54
CA GLN A 597 -9.48 -17.80 -27.34
C GLN A 597 -9.62 -16.28 -27.34
N LEU A 598 -8.53 -15.57 -27.67
CA LEU A 598 -8.52 -14.11 -27.77
C LEU A 598 -9.51 -13.60 -28.83
N ASP A 599 -9.48 -14.16 -30.04
CA ASP A 599 -10.36 -13.77 -31.14
C ASP A 599 -11.85 -13.95 -30.79
N SER A 600 -12.19 -15.02 -30.06
CA SER A 600 -13.55 -15.27 -29.59
C SER A 600 -14.03 -14.20 -28.62
N ILE A 601 -13.16 -13.74 -27.71
CA ILE A 601 -13.49 -12.67 -26.77
C ILE A 601 -13.54 -11.30 -27.44
N VAL A 602 -12.63 -11.03 -28.39
CA VAL A 602 -12.64 -9.80 -29.21
C VAL A 602 -13.95 -9.66 -29.97
N ALA A 603 -14.45 -10.73 -30.58
CA ALA A 603 -15.75 -10.71 -31.26
C ALA A 603 -16.91 -10.35 -30.30
N ALA A 604 -16.91 -10.91 -29.10
CA ALA A 604 -17.92 -10.61 -28.07
C ALA A 604 -17.82 -9.17 -27.55
N ALA A 605 -16.60 -8.66 -27.34
CA ALA A 605 -16.35 -7.29 -26.92
C ALA A 605 -16.86 -6.27 -27.96
N ILE A 606 -16.65 -6.52 -29.26
CA ILE A 606 -17.19 -5.67 -30.35
C ILE A 606 -18.72 -5.67 -30.33
N LEU A 607 -19.36 -6.82 -30.09
CA LEU A 607 -20.82 -6.90 -30.00
C LEU A 607 -21.35 -6.08 -28.81
N ARG A 608 -20.72 -6.19 -27.64
CA ARG A 608 -21.10 -5.43 -26.44
C ARG A 608 -20.90 -3.93 -26.64
N TRP A 609 -19.79 -3.50 -27.22
CA TRP A 609 -19.56 -2.10 -27.58
C TRP A 609 -20.56 -1.59 -28.62
N SER A 610 -20.91 -2.39 -29.62
CA SER A 610 -21.91 -2.01 -30.63
C SER A 610 -23.30 -1.78 -30.01
N ALA A 611 -23.63 -2.52 -28.94
CA ALA A 611 -24.90 -2.38 -28.24
C ALA A 611 -25.02 -1.10 -27.39
N THR A 612 -23.92 -0.35 -27.17
CA THR A 612 -23.95 0.90 -26.40
C THR A 612 -24.40 2.12 -27.22
N GLY A 613 -24.69 1.93 -28.51
CA GLY A 613 -25.12 3.00 -29.42
C GLY A 613 -23.98 3.68 -30.19
N LEU A 614 -22.83 3.02 -30.31
CA LEU A 614 -21.71 3.51 -31.14
C LEU A 614 -22.13 3.76 -32.59
N THR A 615 -21.52 4.77 -33.21
CA THR A 615 -21.68 5.04 -34.64
C THR A 615 -21.02 3.96 -35.49
N GLN A 616 -21.43 3.83 -36.75
CA GLN A 616 -20.82 2.87 -37.70
C GLN A 616 -19.32 3.13 -37.91
N GLN A 617 -18.88 4.38 -37.81
CA GLN A 617 -17.46 4.74 -37.88
C GLN A 617 -16.69 4.22 -36.66
N GLN A 618 -17.24 4.35 -35.46
CA GLN A 618 -16.63 3.83 -34.23
C GLN A 618 -16.58 2.30 -34.21
N ILE A 619 -17.63 1.62 -34.71
CA ILE A 619 -17.64 0.16 -34.86
C ILE A 619 -16.57 -0.27 -35.86
N ALA A 620 -16.43 0.42 -36.99
CA ALA A 620 -15.38 0.15 -37.97
C ALA A 620 -13.97 0.37 -37.38
N THR A 621 -13.80 1.39 -36.52
CA THR A 621 -12.56 1.58 -35.76
C THR A 621 -12.25 0.35 -34.91
N LEU A 622 -13.19 -0.14 -34.10
CA LEU A 622 -12.97 -1.34 -33.28
C LEU A 622 -12.64 -2.59 -34.12
N GLN A 623 -13.34 -2.81 -35.23
CA GLN A 623 -13.11 -3.94 -36.13
C GLN A 623 -11.76 -3.89 -36.83
N SER A 624 -11.17 -2.69 -36.96
CA SER A 624 -9.86 -2.51 -37.58
C SER A 624 -8.68 -2.81 -36.64
N VAL A 625 -8.92 -2.85 -35.32
CA VAL A 625 -7.88 -3.12 -34.31
C VAL A 625 -7.48 -4.58 -34.36
N LYS A 626 -6.17 -4.84 -34.47
CA LYS A 626 -5.61 -6.19 -34.42
C LYS A 626 -5.18 -6.55 -33.00
N PHE A 627 -5.75 -7.62 -32.44
CA PHE A 627 -5.35 -8.17 -31.14
C PHE A 627 -4.41 -9.37 -31.33
N GLU A 628 -3.29 -9.40 -30.63
CA GLU A 628 -2.29 -10.49 -30.72
C GLU A 628 -1.89 -10.99 -29.33
N ALA A 629 -1.95 -12.30 -29.10
CA ALA A 629 -1.47 -12.91 -27.85
C ALA A 629 0.08 -12.99 -27.82
N SER A 630 0.71 -12.25 -26.91
CA SER A 630 2.18 -12.12 -26.81
C SER A 630 2.65 -12.26 -25.36
N ASP A 631 3.91 -12.58 -25.14
CA ASP A 631 4.50 -12.52 -23.80
C ASP A 631 4.87 -11.06 -23.49
N LEU A 632 4.21 -10.46 -22.50
CA LEU A 632 4.51 -9.09 -22.03
C LEU A 632 5.36 -9.15 -20.76
N SER A 633 6.28 -8.20 -20.59
CA SER A 633 7.13 -8.17 -19.39
C SER A 633 6.41 -7.54 -18.21
N GLY A 634 6.52 -8.12 -17.01
CA GLY A 634 6.03 -7.50 -15.78
C GLY A 634 4.54 -7.76 -15.51
N SER A 635 3.76 -6.71 -15.24
CA SER A 635 2.34 -6.78 -14.86
C SER A 635 1.37 -6.28 -15.93
N TYR A 636 1.87 -6.06 -17.15
CA TYR A 636 1.07 -5.57 -18.26
C TYR A 636 0.11 -6.66 -18.74
N LEU A 637 -1.19 -6.34 -18.78
CA LEU A 637 -2.22 -7.23 -19.33
C LEU A 637 -2.45 -6.99 -20.83
N GLY A 638 -2.25 -5.74 -21.26
CA GLY A 638 -2.33 -5.30 -22.65
C GLY A 638 -1.30 -4.21 -22.94
N GLU A 639 -0.81 -4.15 -24.18
CA GLU A 639 0.11 -3.12 -24.65
C GLU A 639 -0.26 -2.67 -26.07
N ALA A 640 -0.44 -1.36 -26.28
CA ALA A 640 -0.60 -0.80 -27.62
C ALA A 640 0.76 -0.77 -28.36
N ALA A 641 1.05 -1.79 -29.18
CA ALA A 641 2.34 -1.93 -29.87
C ALA A 641 2.50 -1.09 -31.16
N GLY A 642 2.03 0.16 -31.14
CA GLY A 642 2.07 1.09 -32.27
C GLY A 642 1.09 0.76 -33.40
N GLY A 643 0.63 1.79 -34.12
CA GLY A 643 -0.37 1.64 -35.16
C GLY A 643 -1.72 1.12 -34.64
N ASN A 644 -2.37 0.23 -35.40
CA ASN A 644 -3.69 -0.31 -35.09
C ASN A 644 -3.65 -1.71 -34.43
N ARG A 645 -2.71 -1.91 -33.51
CA ARG A 645 -2.45 -3.21 -32.89
C ARG A 645 -2.39 -3.13 -31.36
N ILE A 646 -2.91 -4.16 -30.69
CA ILE A 646 -2.89 -4.37 -29.25
C ILE A 646 -2.32 -5.76 -28.97
N LEU A 647 -1.25 -5.82 -28.18
CA LEU A 647 -0.70 -7.06 -27.65
C LEU A 647 -1.41 -7.39 -26.34
N VAL A 648 -1.74 -8.65 -26.11
CA VAL A 648 -2.40 -9.14 -24.90
C VAL A 648 -1.52 -10.21 -24.29
N ASP A 649 -1.23 -10.09 -23.00
CA ASP A 649 -0.30 -10.99 -22.32
C ASP A 649 -0.80 -12.44 -22.33
N ARG A 650 0.10 -13.43 -22.47
CA ARG A 650 -0.30 -14.84 -22.50
C ARG A 650 -0.72 -15.37 -21.13
N ASN A 651 -0.08 -14.94 -20.04
CA ASN A 651 -0.30 -15.54 -18.73
C ASN A 651 -0.98 -14.61 -17.71
N ALA A 652 -1.47 -13.45 -18.17
CA ALA A 652 -2.12 -12.43 -17.35
C ALA A 652 -1.24 -11.96 -16.17
N GLY A 653 0.05 -11.72 -16.44
CA GLY A 653 1.04 -11.38 -15.42
C GLY A 653 1.21 -12.48 -14.35
N GLY A 654 1.06 -13.74 -14.76
CA GLY A 654 1.15 -14.93 -13.90
C GLY A 654 -0.15 -15.37 -13.21
N ASN A 655 -1.26 -14.67 -13.42
CA ASN A 655 -2.55 -14.99 -12.77
C ASN A 655 -3.43 -15.92 -13.60
N GLY A 656 -3.18 -16.07 -14.90
CA GLY A 656 -4.05 -16.79 -15.83
C GLY A 656 -5.32 -16.02 -16.20
N TRP A 657 -5.82 -16.26 -17.40
CA TRP A 657 -7.02 -15.65 -17.93
C TRP A 657 -8.25 -16.51 -17.67
N PHE A 658 -9.30 -15.92 -17.11
CA PHE A 658 -10.64 -16.46 -17.23
C PHE A 658 -11.16 -16.16 -18.63
N VAL A 659 -11.40 -17.23 -19.40
CA VAL A 659 -11.98 -17.16 -20.74
C VAL A 659 -13.41 -17.68 -20.64
N ASP A 660 -14.37 -16.76 -20.64
CA ASP A 660 -15.79 -17.10 -20.57
C ASP A 660 -16.22 -17.81 -21.87
N ALA A 661 -16.86 -18.97 -21.73
CA ALA A 661 -17.42 -19.72 -22.85
C ALA A 661 -18.71 -19.07 -23.38
N ASN A 662 -19.37 -18.25 -22.57
CA ASN A 662 -20.50 -17.42 -22.95
C ASN A 662 -20.20 -15.93 -22.64
N PRO A 663 -19.30 -15.28 -23.40
CA PRO A 663 -18.88 -13.90 -23.14
C PRO A 663 -19.98 -12.86 -23.38
N SER A 664 -21.18 -13.26 -23.81
CA SER A 664 -22.35 -12.37 -23.88
C SER A 664 -23.16 -12.35 -22.58
N SER A 665 -22.83 -13.20 -21.62
CA SER A 665 -23.47 -13.30 -20.31
C SER A 665 -22.51 -12.88 -19.21
N ASP A 666 -23.03 -12.24 -18.16
CA ASP A 666 -22.26 -11.90 -16.94
C ASP A 666 -22.52 -12.89 -15.79
N SER A 667 -23.15 -14.03 -16.08
CA SER A 667 -23.56 -15.05 -15.09
C SER A 667 -22.40 -15.63 -14.27
N SER A 668 -21.16 -15.50 -14.75
CA SER A 668 -19.95 -15.89 -14.03
C SER A 668 -19.62 -14.93 -12.87
N PHE A 669 -20.23 -13.74 -12.84
CA PHE A 669 -20.00 -12.65 -11.89
C PHE A 669 -21.33 -12.21 -11.23
N ILE A 670 -21.82 -13.04 -10.30
CA ILE A 670 -23.16 -12.90 -9.71
C ILE A 670 -23.29 -11.82 -8.62
N HIS A 671 -22.18 -11.23 -8.15
CA HIS A 671 -22.20 -10.27 -7.04
C HIS A 671 -21.94 -8.84 -7.53
N ALA A 672 -23.01 -8.07 -7.74
CA ALA A 672 -22.91 -6.66 -8.08
C ALA A 672 -22.54 -5.79 -6.87
N THR A 673 -21.54 -4.92 -7.03
CA THR A 673 -21.12 -3.96 -5.99
C THR A 673 -21.28 -2.50 -6.42
N SER A 674 -21.39 -2.26 -7.72
CA SER A 674 -21.86 -1.00 -8.31
C SER A 674 -22.51 -1.30 -9.67
N ALA A 675 -23.01 -0.26 -10.35
CA ALA A 675 -23.55 -0.39 -11.71
C ALA A 675 -22.48 -0.84 -12.75
N THR A 676 -21.20 -0.67 -12.44
CA THR A 676 -20.06 -0.96 -13.33
C THR A 676 -19.13 -2.04 -12.78
N ARG A 677 -19.49 -2.70 -11.66
CA ARG A 677 -18.59 -3.64 -10.96
C ARG A 677 -19.30 -4.89 -10.45
N LEU A 678 -18.89 -6.03 -11.00
CA LEU A 678 -19.35 -7.37 -10.64
C LEU A 678 -18.20 -8.23 -10.09
N TYR A 679 -18.49 -9.10 -9.13
CA TYR A 679 -17.55 -10.07 -8.57
C TYR A 679 -18.02 -11.51 -8.78
N ALA A 680 -17.06 -12.41 -9.00
CA ALA A 680 -17.28 -13.84 -9.05
C ALA A 680 -17.61 -14.41 -7.66
N ASP A 681 -18.23 -15.58 -7.61
CA ASP A 681 -18.25 -16.39 -6.39
C ASP A 681 -16.85 -16.98 -6.17
N PRO A 682 -16.30 -16.99 -4.93
CA PRO A 682 -14.99 -17.58 -4.65
C PRO A 682 -14.81 -19.03 -5.09
N ARG A 683 -15.91 -19.77 -5.31
CA ARG A 683 -15.91 -21.18 -5.71
C ARG A 683 -15.96 -21.38 -7.23
N ASN A 684 -16.14 -20.31 -8.00
CA ASN A 684 -16.30 -20.38 -9.45
C ASN A 684 -14.98 -20.12 -10.18
N ALA A 685 -14.91 -20.59 -11.43
CA ALA A 685 -13.72 -20.52 -12.28
C ALA A 685 -13.07 -19.11 -12.45
N PRO A 686 -13.79 -17.96 -12.45
CA PRO A 686 -13.12 -16.67 -12.55
C PRO A 686 -12.36 -16.24 -11.27
N ALA A 687 -12.64 -16.85 -10.12
CA ALA A 687 -12.00 -16.47 -8.87
C ALA A 687 -10.49 -16.76 -8.92
N GLY A 688 -9.68 -15.79 -8.49
CA GLY A 688 -8.20 -15.87 -8.55
C GLY A 688 -7.58 -15.65 -9.93
N HIS A 689 -8.38 -15.30 -10.95
CA HIS A 689 -7.93 -15.11 -12.34
C HIS A 689 -8.39 -13.75 -12.90
N ILE A 690 -7.87 -13.36 -14.07
CA ILE A 690 -8.23 -12.09 -14.73
C ILE A 690 -9.30 -12.34 -15.79
N ASP A 691 -10.39 -11.57 -15.78
CA ASP A 691 -11.42 -11.67 -16.80
C ASP A 691 -10.95 -11.08 -18.14
N LEU A 692 -10.80 -11.94 -19.16
CA LEU A 692 -10.29 -11.53 -20.46
C LEU A 692 -11.24 -10.58 -21.17
N LEU A 693 -12.56 -10.76 -21.04
CA LEU A 693 -13.54 -9.90 -21.70
C LEU A 693 -13.44 -8.45 -21.20
N THR A 694 -13.34 -8.26 -19.89
CA THR A 694 -13.17 -6.95 -19.27
C THR A 694 -11.90 -6.26 -19.77
N ALA A 695 -10.77 -6.95 -19.82
CA ALA A 695 -9.51 -6.40 -20.33
C ALA A 695 -9.63 -5.96 -21.80
N ILE A 696 -10.20 -6.81 -22.67
CA ILE A 696 -10.36 -6.47 -24.09
C ILE A 696 -11.35 -5.32 -24.30
N MET A 697 -12.45 -5.27 -23.54
CA MET A 697 -13.39 -4.16 -23.60
C MET A 697 -12.76 -2.84 -23.18
N HIS A 698 -11.91 -2.84 -22.15
CA HIS A 698 -11.13 -1.68 -21.73
C HIS A 698 -10.19 -1.20 -22.85
N GLU A 699 -9.40 -2.11 -23.43
CA GLU A 699 -8.46 -1.78 -24.52
C GLU A 699 -9.20 -1.19 -25.75
N MET A 700 -10.40 -1.69 -26.04
CA MET A 700 -11.28 -1.13 -27.08
C MET A 700 -11.80 0.27 -26.72
N GLY A 701 -12.12 0.52 -25.45
CA GLY A 701 -12.51 1.85 -24.96
C GLY A 701 -11.44 2.90 -25.26
N HIS A 702 -10.18 2.59 -24.97
CA HIS A 702 -9.06 3.46 -25.30
C HIS A 702 -8.91 3.70 -26.81
N LYS A 703 -9.19 2.71 -27.66
CA LYS A 703 -9.19 2.89 -29.13
C LYS A 703 -10.33 3.79 -29.63
N LEU A 704 -11.40 3.89 -28.86
CA LEU A 704 -12.48 4.86 -29.11
C LEU A 704 -12.18 6.26 -28.56
N GLY A 705 -11.02 6.46 -27.92
CA GLY A 705 -10.68 7.71 -27.24
C GLY A 705 -11.46 7.91 -25.94
N LEU A 706 -11.94 6.83 -25.33
CA LEU A 706 -12.57 6.85 -24.02
C LEU A 706 -11.51 6.62 -22.94
N ASP A 707 -11.57 7.44 -21.91
CA ASP A 707 -10.73 7.30 -20.72
C ASP A 707 -11.34 6.29 -19.74
N ASP A 708 -10.51 5.81 -18.81
CA ASP A 708 -11.00 4.98 -17.73
C ASP A 708 -11.76 5.77 -16.69
N SER A 709 -12.95 5.28 -16.35
CA SER A 709 -13.66 5.68 -15.14
C SER A 709 -13.76 4.48 -14.20
N TYR A 710 -12.98 4.49 -13.12
CA TYR A 710 -13.14 3.55 -12.02
C TYR A 710 -14.14 4.17 -11.03
N ALA A 711 -15.44 3.88 -11.21
CA ALA A 711 -16.51 4.33 -10.32
C ALA A 711 -16.73 3.38 -9.13
#